data_AF-A0A945X3Z0-F1
#
_entry.id   AF-A0A945X3Z0-F1
#
_cell.length_a   1.000
_cell.length_b   1.000
_cell.length_c   1.000
_cell.angle_alpha   90.00
_cell.angle_beta   90.00
_cell.angle_gamma   90.00
#
_symmetry.space_group_name_H-M   'P 1'
#
loop_
_entity.id
_entity.type
_entity.pdbx_description
1 polymer ?
#
loop_
_entity_poly.entity_id
_entity_poly.type
_entity_poly.pdbx_seq_one_letter_code
_entity_poly.pdbx_strand_id
1 'polypeptide(L)'
;MLLLELDDDHPHLLRFPPPSLPFLIGLAAVAFLAPRSAAERIEQRSFSFRTRITVRCFAEQAETITAPLNYPQLQYVVPDGSLVEKGTVITEFDQESIERRLADLEHERVVVQADLKRRLTDIRNRDMALHDELAGLQDNLSVLEVQLERYRSIPEEDDVAIAKGRLKVARLEFVAAEKDFATAERRFEKGMISPAEIDREEKAYLEKRARVAYREGMLRTTSRPTHASTIRQTELRITNVELEIGKLQHEIAENAEISKIGREGANTRVETLEERIEESREDLAKTTIEAPISGHVMYLSMFRKYAARTGHKMWKNFAFMRIPDQNTLAFKGVLLESERRYFSAGDLVTIQATGHPEETLTGTIESFSTLSHDRSEKDEDQSRHAGETGVMVYDVVIKADLTPAWLRVGITAECELTSSTPIEGPAIPASYIKAENGDYHLALDGVYQHVTGTLVDGHLVIDDQELLGRDVTMFGTFPEEEPGGTTEEEGGFHASGELQPADTANVAVERVHGWPKVAWLIDEDKQVSEGTVIAKLDPADTNEEIKKRKARVKTWANQRKTEAENIAIRARENEFYLERAGNLLEIEKLSFERLRDQEETAGLLASRLSHTLATIRLDFLNRRIERVERTVRTALSPLEIARLKRDRRRAELQLESAKLRLDKAEEGVTPLEQCQAEFDHLSRELSVSTYAKRVETENARNSYMLRRAERYERRYQERLDSMLKRKENLVIRAPRAGLAQYSKVYSGGVWAKITVGSQVGQRVVIMEIADVTRMFIRLAMPEKHYTRVSRGLGVDVRIPSLTDTTLKGRVTEVEFLFQRKKRKDGSRGLYSSHETLGESIFFIRVEVDEQQGVKLKPGAMAEVIFPFET
;
A
#
# COMPACT_ATOMS: atom_id res chain seq x y z
N MET A 1 4.17 14.06 -108.71
CA MET A 1 4.54 14.63 -107.39
C MET A 1 3.23 14.77 -106.63
N LEU A 2 3.00 14.03 -105.55
CA LEU A 2 3.65 14.14 -104.22
C LEU A 2 3.35 15.55 -103.64
N LEU A 3 2.35 15.77 -102.76
CA LEU A 3 1.83 15.08 -101.55
C LEU A 3 2.54 15.47 -100.25
N LEU A 4 1.71 15.72 -99.24
CA LEU A 4 1.92 16.16 -97.86
C LEU A 4 0.64 15.76 -97.09
N GLU A 5 0.73 15.23 -95.87
CA GLU A 5 -0.33 15.22 -94.81
C GLU A 5 0.16 14.43 -93.57
N LEU A 6 -0.48 14.61 -92.40
CA LEU A 6 -0.09 14.09 -91.07
C LEU A 6 -1.25 14.24 -90.07
N ASP A 7 -1.99 13.15 -89.79
CA ASP A 7 -3.31 13.16 -89.12
C ASP A 7 -3.58 11.79 -88.43
N ASP A 8 -4.32 11.62 -87.31
CA ASP A 8 -4.79 12.58 -86.28
C ASP A 8 -4.41 12.06 -84.85
N ASP A 9 -5.20 11.44 -83.96
CA ASP A 9 -6.64 11.07 -83.83
C ASP A 9 -7.04 11.12 -82.33
N HIS A 10 -8.17 11.74 -82.00
CA HIS A 10 -8.71 11.80 -80.63
C HIS A 10 -10.26 12.01 -80.59
N PRO A 11 -11.06 11.01 -80.17
CA PRO A 11 -12.52 11.13 -80.02
C PRO A 11 -12.98 11.25 -78.54
N HIS A 12 -14.10 11.88 -78.15
CA HIS A 12 -15.04 12.79 -78.82
C HIS A 12 -15.66 13.74 -77.77
N LEU A 13 -16.02 14.97 -78.16
CA LEU A 13 -17.01 15.81 -77.47
C LEU A 13 -17.87 16.53 -78.51
N LEU A 14 -19.20 16.38 -78.43
CA LEU A 14 -20.13 16.91 -79.44
C LEU A 14 -20.48 18.38 -79.19
N ARG A 15 -20.47 19.17 -80.26
CA ARG A 15 -20.93 20.57 -80.29
C ARG A 15 -22.34 20.66 -80.88
N PHE A 16 -23.08 21.71 -80.49
CA PHE A 16 -24.04 22.37 -81.38
C PHE A 16 -23.54 23.80 -81.70
N PRO A 17 -23.89 24.37 -82.87
CA PRO A 17 -23.24 25.57 -83.39
C PRO A 17 -23.95 26.89 -83.04
N PRO A 18 -23.24 28.02 -83.06
CA PRO A 18 -23.84 29.36 -83.03
C PRO A 18 -24.19 29.87 -84.45
N PRO A 19 -25.21 30.73 -84.58
CA PRO A 19 -25.32 31.69 -85.68
C PRO A 19 -24.73 33.06 -85.25
N SER A 20 -24.20 33.82 -86.21
CA SER A 20 -23.57 35.12 -85.94
C SER A 20 -23.93 36.18 -86.98
N LEU A 21 -24.14 37.42 -86.49
CA LEU A 21 -24.04 38.69 -87.24
C LEU A 21 -25.14 38.97 -88.32
N PRO A 22 -25.35 40.24 -88.75
CA PRO A 22 -24.83 41.52 -88.24
C PRO A 22 -25.84 42.71 -88.11
N PHE A 23 -25.31 43.80 -87.53
CA PHE A 23 -25.49 45.22 -87.94
C PHE A 23 -26.71 46.08 -87.54
N LEU A 24 -26.33 47.36 -87.34
CA LEU A 24 -27.00 48.63 -87.60
C LEU A 24 -27.91 49.28 -86.53
N ILE A 25 -27.34 50.38 -86.01
CA ILE A 25 -27.90 51.50 -85.26
C ILE A 25 -29.29 51.93 -85.79
N GLY A 26 -30.26 52.05 -84.89
CA GLY A 26 -31.53 52.74 -85.13
C GLY A 26 -31.88 53.63 -83.93
N LEU A 27 -31.81 54.95 -84.10
CA LEU A 27 -32.11 55.92 -83.05
C LEU A 27 -33.62 56.23 -83.04
N ALA A 28 -34.34 55.78 -82.02
CA ALA A 28 -35.77 56.05 -81.85
C ALA A 28 -36.07 56.45 -80.41
N ALA A 29 -36.62 57.66 -80.22
CA ALA A 29 -37.04 58.13 -78.90
C ALA A 29 -38.35 57.45 -78.49
N VAL A 30 -38.30 56.65 -77.43
CA VAL A 30 -39.50 56.11 -76.76
C VAL A 30 -39.82 57.00 -75.56
N ALA A 31 -41.07 57.45 -75.45
CA ALA A 31 -41.49 58.35 -74.38
C ALA A 31 -41.44 57.65 -73.01
N PHE A 32 -41.08 58.41 -71.97
CA PHE A 32 -41.22 57.97 -70.58
C PHE A 32 -42.68 57.66 -70.26
N LEU A 33 -43.00 56.39 -70.07
CA LEU A 33 -44.15 55.95 -69.29
C LEU A 33 -43.59 55.32 -68.01
N ALA A 34 -43.87 55.91 -66.86
CA ALA A 34 -43.41 55.37 -65.59
C ALA A 34 -44.05 54.00 -65.34
N PRO A 35 -43.28 52.93 -65.05
CA PRO A 35 -43.85 51.71 -64.52
C PRO A 35 -44.47 52.04 -63.16
N ARG A 36 -45.72 51.60 -62.93
CA ARG A 36 -46.24 51.56 -61.56
C ARG A 36 -45.38 50.58 -60.78
N SER A 37 -44.63 51.09 -59.80
CA SER A 37 -44.02 50.23 -58.78
C SER A 37 -45.12 49.41 -58.13
N ALA A 38 -44.92 48.09 -58.06
CA ALA A 38 -45.56 47.32 -57.00
C ALA A 38 -45.04 47.91 -55.68
N ALA A 39 -45.97 48.32 -54.83
CA ALA A 39 -45.72 48.65 -53.44
C ALA A 39 -46.35 47.53 -52.61
N GLU A 40 -45.55 46.91 -51.75
CA GLU A 40 -46.01 45.87 -50.82
C GLU A 40 -46.18 46.51 -49.46
N ARG A 41 -47.23 46.11 -48.74
CA ARG A 41 -47.52 46.64 -47.42
C ARG A 41 -46.83 45.80 -46.35
N ILE A 42 -46.20 46.47 -45.37
CA ILE A 42 -45.62 45.80 -44.20
C ILE A 42 -46.77 45.23 -43.36
N GLU A 43 -46.84 43.92 -43.25
CA GLU A 43 -47.89 43.20 -42.52
C GLU A 43 -47.32 42.45 -41.31
N GLN A 44 -48.10 42.33 -40.23
CA GLN A 44 -47.72 41.47 -39.12
C GLN A 44 -47.77 40.01 -39.57
N ARG A 45 -46.61 39.34 -39.63
CA ARG A 45 -46.49 37.92 -39.99
C ARG A 45 -45.68 37.16 -38.93
N SER A 46 -45.84 35.85 -38.94
CA SER A 46 -45.34 34.91 -37.92
C SER A 46 -44.64 33.77 -38.65
N PHE A 47 -43.33 33.59 -38.41
CA PHE A 47 -42.49 32.64 -39.13
C PHE A 47 -41.74 31.72 -38.16
N SER A 48 -41.83 30.41 -38.36
CA SER A 48 -40.96 29.45 -37.65
C SER A 48 -39.55 29.55 -38.21
N PHE A 49 -38.58 29.96 -37.38
CA PHE A 49 -37.17 29.93 -37.79
C PHE A 49 -36.73 28.49 -38.07
N ARG A 50 -36.03 28.29 -39.20
CA ARG A 50 -35.44 27.00 -39.56
C ARG A 50 -34.00 27.14 -39.99
N THR A 51 -33.18 26.19 -39.56
CA THR A 51 -31.78 26.05 -39.97
C THR A 51 -31.47 24.59 -40.28
N ARG A 52 -30.46 24.37 -41.13
CA ARG A 52 -29.98 23.03 -41.46
C ARG A 52 -28.56 22.82 -40.96
N ILE A 53 -28.39 21.83 -40.08
CA ILE A 53 -27.08 21.45 -39.54
C ILE A 53 -26.74 20.00 -39.92
N THR A 54 -25.46 19.75 -40.18
CA THR A 54 -24.95 18.38 -40.30
C THR A 54 -24.72 17.82 -38.90
N VAL A 55 -25.25 16.63 -38.64
CA VAL A 55 -25.11 15.91 -37.37
C VAL A 55 -24.43 14.56 -37.56
N ARG A 56 -23.98 13.96 -36.47
CA ARG A 56 -23.43 12.60 -36.42
C ARG A 56 -24.08 11.81 -35.28
N CYS A 57 -24.58 10.63 -35.61
CA CYS A 57 -25.15 9.69 -34.64
C CYS A 57 -24.08 9.21 -33.65
N PHE A 58 -24.37 9.24 -32.37
CA PHE A 58 -23.56 8.69 -31.28
C PHE A 58 -24.48 7.97 -30.27
N ALA A 59 -23.90 7.29 -29.29
CA ALA A 59 -24.64 6.81 -28.14
C ALA A 59 -24.21 7.59 -26.90
N GLU A 60 -25.17 8.06 -26.11
CA GLU A 60 -24.92 8.76 -24.84
C GLU A 60 -24.26 7.81 -23.83
N GLN A 61 -24.70 6.55 -23.80
CA GLN A 61 -24.17 5.51 -22.92
C GLN A 61 -23.45 4.43 -23.74
N ALA A 62 -22.29 3.99 -23.25
CA ALA A 62 -21.47 3.00 -23.94
C ALA A 62 -20.51 2.28 -22.98
N GLU A 63 -20.68 0.96 -22.84
CA GLU A 63 -19.86 0.13 -21.98
C GLU A 63 -18.45 -0.05 -22.55
N THR A 64 -17.43 0.30 -21.76
CA THR A 64 -16.02 0.31 -22.20
C THR A 64 -15.29 -0.89 -21.64
N ILE A 65 -14.91 -1.81 -22.53
CA ILE A 65 -14.39 -3.12 -22.18
C ILE A 65 -12.86 -3.04 -22.03
N THR A 66 -12.39 -3.44 -20.86
CA THR A 66 -10.98 -3.36 -20.44
C THR A 66 -10.43 -4.74 -20.11
N ALA A 67 -9.19 -5.04 -20.47
CA ALA A 67 -8.56 -6.32 -20.11
C ALA A 67 -8.49 -6.49 -18.57
N PRO A 68 -9.12 -7.53 -17.98
CA PRO A 68 -9.18 -7.70 -16.52
C PRO A 68 -7.88 -8.28 -15.92
N LEU A 69 -7.13 -9.02 -16.73
CA LEU A 69 -5.88 -9.70 -16.38
C LEU A 69 -4.65 -8.91 -16.84
N ASN A 70 -3.48 -9.18 -16.27
CA ASN A 70 -2.22 -8.55 -16.67
C ASN A 70 -1.35 -9.45 -17.57
N TYR A 71 -1.01 -8.97 -18.77
CA TYR A 71 -0.33 -9.73 -19.81
C TYR A 71 -0.99 -11.06 -20.28
N PRO A 72 -2.33 -11.24 -20.25
CA PRO A 72 -2.95 -12.38 -20.92
C PRO A 72 -2.70 -12.31 -22.43
N GLN A 73 -2.61 -13.47 -23.08
CA GLN A 73 -2.44 -13.57 -24.52
C GLN A 73 -3.82 -13.67 -25.20
N LEU A 74 -4.10 -12.77 -26.15
CA LEU A 74 -5.37 -12.74 -26.87
C LEU A 74 -5.50 -13.95 -27.80
N GLN A 75 -6.50 -14.81 -27.54
CA GLN A 75 -6.75 -16.04 -28.29
C GLN A 75 -7.90 -15.87 -29.28
N TYR A 76 -9.04 -15.35 -28.82
CA TYR A 76 -10.20 -15.00 -29.65
C TYR A 76 -10.65 -13.56 -29.39
N VAL A 77 -11.21 -12.92 -30.42
CA VAL A 77 -11.84 -11.60 -30.34
C VAL A 77 -12.95 -11.51 -31.40
N VAL A 78 -14.13 -11.02 -31.01
CA VAL A 78 -15.24 -10.82 -31.94
C VAL A 78 -14.96 -9.64 -32.89
N PRO A 79 -15.22 -9.74 -34.21
CA PRO A 79 -14.86 -8.69 -35.17
C PRO A 79 -15.46 -7.29 -34.91
N ASP A 80 -14.72 -6.27 -35.34
CA ASP A 80 -15.16 -4.86 -35.31
C ASP A 80 -16.47 -4.69 -36.11
N GLY A 81 -17.48 -4.06 -35.50
CA GLY A 81 -18.82 -3.89 -36.08
C GLY A 81 -19.79 -5.06 -35.85
N SER A 82 -19.38 -6.20 -35.28
CA SER A 82 -20.29 -7.32 -34.99
C SER A 82 -21.41 -6.93 -34.01
N LEU A 83 -22.64 -7.41 -34.27
CA LEU A 83 -23.75 -7.35 -33.31
C LEU A 83 -23.62 -8.50 -32.30
N VAL A 84 -23.78 -8.21 -31.01
CA VAL A 84 -23.72 -9.19 -29.92
C VAL A 84 -24.87 -8.99 -28.94
N GLU A 85 -25.36 -10.09 -28.36
CA GLU A 85 -26.33 -10.06 -27.26
C GLU A 85 -25.60 -10.06 -25.90
N LYS A 86 -26.23 -9.51 -24.87
CA LYS A 86 -25.73 -9.55 -23.49
C LYS A 86 -25.45 -11.00 -23.06
N GLY A 87 -24.25 -11.26 -22.54
CA GLY A 87 -23.78 -12.62 -22.19
C GLY A 87 -23.07 -13.36 -23.34
N THR A 88 -23.04 -12.81 -24.57
CA THR A 88 -22.25 -13.40 -25.67
C THR A 88 -20.76 -13.26 -25.36
N VAL A 89 -19.97 -14.32 -25.54
CA VAL A 89 -18.50 -14.25 -25.44
C VAL A 89 -17.94 -13.39 -26.58
N ILE A 90 -17.19 -12.35 -26.22
CA ILE A 90 -16.64 -11.35 -27.16
C ILE A 90 -15.11 -11.33 -27.20
N THR A 91 -14.44 -11.91 -26.21
CA THR A 91 -12.98 -12.02 -26.13
C THR A 91 -12.61 -13.20 -25.25
N GLU A 92 -11.64 -13.99 -25.71
CA GLU A 92 -11.03 -15.06 -24.91
C GLU A 92 -9.52 -14.89 -24.87
N PHE A 93 -8.96 -15.11 -23.70
CA PHE A 93 -7.53 -15.15 -23.45
C PHE A 93 -7.05 -16.59 -23.25
N ASP A 94 -5.76 -16.83 -23.53
CA ASP A 94 -5.08 -18.10 -23.22
C ASP A 94 -5.32 -18.54 -21.77
N GLN A 95 -5.99 -19.68 -21.62
CA GLN A 95 -6.27 -20.31 -20.33
C GLN A 95 -5.11 -21.19 -19.86
N GLU A 96 -4.31 -21.76 -20.78
CA GLU A 96 -3.34 -22.83 -20.49
C GLU A 96 -2.27 -22.35 -19.49
N SER A 97 -1.82 -21.11 -19.63
CA SER A 97 -0.84 -20.50 -18.70
C SER A 97 -1.40 -20.25 -17.28
N ILE A 98 -2.72 -20.13 -17.13
CA ILE A 98 -3.41 -19.94 -15.85
C ILE A 98 -3.80 -21.28 -15.22
N GLU A 99 -4.26 -22.24 -16.02
CA GLU A 99 -4.56 -23.61 -15.57
C GLU A 99 -3.31 -24.32 -15.02
N ARG A 100 -2.17 -24.21 -15.73
CA ARG A 100 -0.88 -24.72 -15.23
C ARG A 100 -0.50 -24.10 -13.89
N ARG A 101 -0.61 -22.77 -13.76
CA ARG A 101 -0.37 -22.06 -12.49
C ARG A 101 -1.30 -22.56 -11.38
N LEU A 102 -2.58 -22.78 -11.68
CA LEU A 102 -3.55 -23.28 -10.71
C LEU A 102 -3.18 -24.70 -10.25
N ALA A 103 -2.83 -25.60 -11.17
CA ALA A 103 -2.36 -26.94 -10.83
C ALA A 103 -1.07 -26.92 -9.98
N ASP A 104 -0.08 -26.09 -10.34
CA ASP A 104 1.15 -25.89 -9.55
C ASP A 104 0.83 -25.40 -8.12
N LEU A 105 -0.12 -24.48 -7.96
CA LEU A 105 -0.57 -23.98 -6.66
C LEU A 105 -1.32 -25.04 -5.84
N GLU A 106 -2.18 -25.84 -6.48
CA GLU A 106 -2.89 -26.93 -5.81
C GLU A 106 -1.93 -28.07 -5.39
N HIS A 107 -0.85 -28.30 -6.16
CA HIS A 107 0.26 -29.17 -5.75
C HIS A 107 1.08 -28.53 -4.61
N GLU A 108 1.38 -27.22 -4.65
CA GLU A 108 2.02 -26.50 -3.53
C GLU A 108 1.17 -26.67 -2.24
N ARG A 109 -0.16 -26.61 -2.33
CA ARG A 109 -1.08 -26.76 -1.17
C ARG A 109 -0.90 -28.10 -0.48
N VAL A 110 -0.84 -29.21 -1.21
CA VAL A 110 -0.64 -30.55 -0.63
C VAL A 110 0.71 -30.64 0.11
N VAL A 111 1.78 -30.09 -0.48
CA VAL A 111 3.11 -30.07 0.13
C VAL A 111 3.11 -29.19 1.40
N VAL A 112 2.54 -27.98 1.34
CA VAL A 112 2.52 -27.04 2.47
C VAL A 112 1.62 -27.53 3.60
N GLN A 113 0.51 -28.23 3.32
CA GLN A 113 -0.32 -28.88 4.34
C GLN A 113 0.39 -30.06 5.02
N ALA A 114 1.17 -30.86 4.27
CA ALA A 114 2.01 -31.91 4.85
C ALA A 114 3.13 -31.31 5.73
N ASP A 115 3.78 -30.23 5.27
CA ASP A 115 4.83 -29.52 6.00
C ASP A 115 4.29 -28.82 7.26
N LEU A 116 3.06 -28.29 7.23
CA LEU A 116 2.32 -27.81 8.40
C LEU A 116 2.10 -28.94 9.42
N LYS A 117 1.55 -30.08 8.98
CA LYS A 117 1.32 -31.24 9.87
C LYS A 117 2.62 -31.74 10.51
N ARG A 118 3.73 -31.74 9.76
CA ARG A 118 5.05 -32.06 10.31
C ARG A 118 5.47 -31.05 11.38
N ARG A 119 5.49 -29.75 11.06
CA ARG A 119 5.86 -28.67 12.01
C ARG A 119 5.03 -28.68 13.30
N LEU A 120 3.73 -28.94 13.22
CA LEU A 120 2.86 -29.06 14.39
C LEU A 120 3.23 -30.26 15.27
N THR A 121 3.69 -31.36 14.66
CA THR A 121 4.19 -32.55 15.36
C THR A 121 5.58 -32.30 15.95
N ASP A 122 6.48 -31.69 15.18
CA ASP A 122 7.84 -31.30 15.59
C ASP A 122 7.79 -30.39 16.83
N ILE A 123 6.89 -29.39 16.84
CA ILE A 123 6.61 -28.53 18.00
C ILE A 123 6.11 -29.35 19.18
N ARG A 124 5.07 -30.19 19.01
CA ARG A 124 4.50 -30.98 20.12
C ARG A 124 5.53 -31.92 20.76
N ASN A 125 6.40 -32.52 19.95
CA ASN A 125 7.45 -33.40 20.46
C ASN A 125 8.51 -32.61 21.26
N ARG A 126 8.83 -31.37 20.86
CA ARG A 126 9.68 -30.46 21.64
C ARG A 126 9.00 -30.04 22.94
N ASP A 127 7.72 -29.66 22.89
CA ASP A 127 6.92 -29.30 24.06
C ASP A 127 6.95 -30.44 25.10
N MET A 128 6.76 -31.69 24.66
CA MET A 128 6.81 -32.88 25.54
C MET A 128 8.21 -33.13 26.13
N ALA A 129 9.27 -33.11 25.32
CA ALA A 129 10.63 -33.40 25.78
C ALA A 129 11.10 -32.46 26.91
N LEU A 130 10.72 -31.17 26.86
CA LEU A 130 11.03 -30.20 27.92
C LEU A 130 10.30 -30.51 29.24
N HIS A 131 9.10 -31.10 29.18
CA HIS A 131 8.36 -31.51 30.39
C HIS A 131 8.93 -32.81 30.98
N ASP A 132 9.38 -33.76 30.14
CA ASP A 132 10.07 -34.98 30.60
C ASP A 132 11.42 -34.63 31.27
N GLU A 133 12.17 -33.66 30.72
CA GLU A 133 13.40 -33.12 31.32
C GLU A 133 13.13 -32.40 32.66
N LEU A 134 12.04 -31.63 32.74
CA LEU A 134 11.61 -30.95 33.97
C LEU A 134 11.27 -31.95 35.09
N ALA A 135 10.57 -33.04 34.77
CA ALA A 135 10.29 -34.11 35.72
C ALA A 135 11.58 -34.77 36.23
N GLY A 136 12.54 -35.07 35.34
CA GLY A 136 13.84 -35.63 35.73
C GLY A 136 14.66 -34.71 36.65
N LEU A 137 14.56 -33.39 36.48
CA LEU A 137 15.17 -32.41 37.39
C LEU A 137 14.45 -32.35 38.75
N GLN A 138 13.12 -32.46 38.77
CA GLN A 138 12.33 -32.52 40.01
C GLN A 138 12.61 -33.79 40.83
N ASP A 139 12.76 -34.95 40.18
CA ASP A 139 13.20 -36.19 40.82
C ASP A 139 14.60 -36.00 41.45
N ASN A 140 15.55 -35.42 40.70
CA ASN A 140 16.90 -35.13 41.18
C ASN A 140 16.93 -34.14 42.36
N LEU A 141 16.07 -33.12 42.34
CA LEU A 141 15.88 -32.19 43.47
C LEU A 141 15.48 -32.97 44.74
N SER A 142 14.45 -33.82 44.64
CA SER A 142 13.96 -34.60 45.81
C SER A 142 15.03 -35.53 46.40
N VAL A 143 15.90 -36.10 45.56
CA VAL A 143 17.04 -36.93 46.02
C VAL A 143 18.06 -36.09 46.79
N LEU A 144 18.34 -34.86 46.34
CA LEU A 144 19.24 -33.95 47.03
C LEU A 144 18.64 -33.39 48.33
N GLU A 145 17.34 -33.11 48.38
CA GLU A 145 16.61 -32.69 49.58
C GLU A 145 16.66 -33.78 50.67
N VAL A 146 16.35 -35.03 50.32
CA VAL A 146 16.46 -36.18 51.23
C VAL A 146 17.92 -36.41 51.67
N GLN A 147 18.89 -36.15 50.80
CA GLN A 147 20.31 -36.19 51.17
C GLN A 147 20.70 -35.06 52.14
N LEU A 148 20.13 -33.86 51.99
CA LEU A 148 20.34 -32.72 52.90
C LEU A 148 19.70 -32.98 54.27
N GLU A 149 18.47 -33.49 54.31
CA GLU A 149 17.80 -33.88 55.54
C GLU A 149 18.62 -34.94 56.31
N ARG A 150 19.09 -35.97 55.61
CA ARG A 150 19.99 -36.99 56.17
C ARG A 150 21.32 -36.41 56.66
N TYR A 151 21.88 -35.39 56.00
CA TYR A 151 23.09 -34.72 56.52
C TYR A 151 22.81 -33.88 57.76
N ARG A 152 21.61 -33.32 57.90
CA ARG A 152 21.16 -32.55 59.07
C ARG A 152 20.74 -33.43 60.25
N SER A 153 20.33 -34.68 60.04
CA SER A 153 20.01 -35.63 61.11
C SER A 153 21.23 -36.34 61.74
N ILE A 154 22.41 -36.25 61.12
CA ILE A 154 23.66 -36.78 61.68
C ILE A 154 24.15 -35.83 62.80
N PRO A 155 24.48 -36.35 64.01
CA PRO A 155 24.67 -37.77 64.33
C PRO A 155 23.37 -38.47 64.78
N GLU A 156 23.04 -39.60 64.14
CA GLU A 156 21.84 -40.39 64.45
C GLU A 156 21.90 -40.93 65.90
N GLU A 157 20.83 -40.72 66.67
CA GLU A 157 20.82 -41.01 68.12
C GLU A 157 21.09 -42.48 68.45
N ASP A 158 20.54 -43.40 67.65
CA ASP A 158 20.74 -44.85 67.80
C ASP A 158 22.20 -45.25 67.58
N ASP A 159 22.88 -44.70 66.58
CA ASP A 159 24.27 -45.05 66.27
C ASP A 159 25.22 -44.49 67.35
N VAL A 160 24.91 -43.31 67.89
CA VAL A 160 25.54 -42.74 69.08
C VAL A 160 25.25 -43.59 70.33
N ALA A 161 24.04 -44.12 70.51
CA ALA A 161 23.69 -45.01 71.62
C ALA A 161 24.43 -46.35 71.53
N ILE A 162 24.55 -46.92 70.32
CA ILE A 162 25.34 -48.12 70.02
C ILE A 162 26.82 -47.87 70.32
N ALA A 163 27.37 -46.70 69.94
CA ALA A 163 28.75 -46.32 70.25
C ALA A 163 28.98 -46.17 71.78
N LYS A 164 28.06 -45.50 72.49
CA LYS A 164 28.07 -45.39 73.97
C LYS A 164 28.00 -46.77 74.63
N GLY A 165 27.17 -47.67 74.13
CA GLY A 165 27.06 -49.06 74.59
C GLY A 165 28.35 -49.86 74.39
N ARG A 166 28.95 -49.79 73.18
CA ARG A 166 30.24 -50.43 72.85
C ARG A 166 31.38 -49.91 73.75
N LEU A 167 31.39 -48.62 74.06
CA LEU A 167 32.35 -48.03 75.02
C LEU A 167 32.09 -48.50 76.46
N LYS A 168 30.83 -48.56 76.92
CA LYS A 168 30.47 -49.05 78.26
C LYS A 168 30.94 -50.49 78.46
N VAL A 169 30.75 -51.37 77.48
CA VAL A 169 31.26 -52.75 77.51
C VAL A 169 32.80 -52.76 77.59
N ALA A 170 33.50 -52.03 76.71
CA ALA A 170 34.97 -51.98 76.72
C ALA A 170 35.54 -51.46 78.06
N ARG A 171 34.89 -50.46 78.68
CA ARG A 171 35.28 -49.94 80.00
C ARG A 171 35.04 -50.96 81.12
N LEU A 172 33.95 -51.74 81.07
CA LEU A 172 33.70 -52.84 82.03
C LEU A 172 34.74 -53.97 81.87
N GLU A 173 35.08 -54.36 80.64
CA GLU A 173 36.16 -55.32 80.38
C GLU A 173 37.52 -54.83 80.87
N PHE A 174 37.80 -53.52 80.74
CA PHE A 174 39.03 -52.91 81.23
C PHE A 174 39.09 -52.88 82.77
N VAL A 175 38.02 -52.47 83.45
CA VAL A 175 37.95 -52.47 84.93
C VAL A 175 37.99 -53.88 85.53
N ALA A 176 37.57 -54.92 84.79
CA ALA A 176 37.82 -56.30 85.17
C ALA A 176 39.32 -56.63 85.07
N ALA A 177 39.93 -56.45 83.90
CA ALA A 177 41.35 -56.73 83.67
C ALA A 177 42.30 -55.92 84.57
N GLU A 178 41.93 -54.69 84.94
CA GLU A 178 42.65 -53.85 85.91
C GLU A 178 42.63 -54.45 87.32
N LYS A 179 41.49 -54.99 87.78
CA LYS A 179 41.38 -55.67 89.07
C LYS A 179 42.08 -57.03 89.07
N ASP A 180 42.00 -57.77 87.97
CA ASP A 180 42.68 -59.05 87.81
C ASP A 180 44.20 -58.85 87.79
N PHE A 181 44.70 -57.85 87.06
CA PHE A 181 46.11 -57.45 87.05
C PHE A 181 46.59 -56.96 88.43
N ALA A 182 45.88 -56.03 89.09
CA ALA A 182 46.25 -55.57 90.44
C ALA A 182 46.17 -56.69 91.50
N THR A 183 45.37 -57.73 91.26
CA THR A 183 45.34 -58.95 92.08
C THR A 183 46.52 -59.87 91.75
N ALA A 184 46.94 -59.94 90.49
CA ALA A 184 48.12 -60.66 90.04
C ALA A 184 49.41 -60.01 90.60
N GLU A 185 49.57 -58.69 90.56
CA GLU A 185 50.68 -57.95 91.19
C GLU A 185 50.83 -58.34 92.67
N ARG A 186 49.76 -58.21 93.46
CA ARG A 186 49.76 -58.56 94.90
C ARG A 186 50.00 -60.04 95.20
N ARG A 187 49.78 -60.93 94.23
CA ARG A 187 50.12 -62.36 94.31
C ARG A 187 51.57 -62.59 93.92
N PHE A 188 52.07 -61.87 92.93
CA PHE A 188 53.46 -61.92 92.45
C PHE A 188 54.45 -61.39 93.49
N GLU A 189 54.15 -60.26 94.13
CA GLU A 189 54.88 -59.73 95.29
C GLU A 189 55.02 -60.76 96.43
N LYS A 190 54.02 -61.64 96.58
CA LYS A 190 53.97 -62.70 97.60
C LYS A 190 54.47 -64.06 97.10
N GLY A 191 55.05 -64.13 95.90
CA GLY A 191 55.57 -65.35 95.30
C GLY A 191 54.52 -66.41 94.93
N MET A 192 53.23 -66.05 94.88
CA MET A 192 52.11 -66.97 94.68
C MET A 192 51.81 -67.28 93.21
N ILE A 193 52.33 -66.51 92.26
CA ILE A 193 52.19 -66.73 90.82
C ILE A 193 53.52 -66.50 90.10
N SER A 194 53.65 -67.06 88.89
CA SER A 194 54.87 -66.97 88.09
C SER A 194 55.05 -65.64 87.36
N PRO A 195 56.29 -65.27 86.99
CA PRO A 195 56.57 -64.17 86.06
C PRO A 195 55.93 -64.31 84.66
N ALA A 196 55.35 -65.48 84.33
CA ALA A 196 54.63 -65.72 83.08
C ALA A 196 53.09 -65.65 83.23
N GLU A 197 52.60 -65.36 84.44
CA GLU A 197 51.18 -65.11 84.74
C GLU A 197 50.92 -63.62 84.87
N ILE A 198 51.71 -62.90 85.66
CA ILE A 198 51.62 -61.43 85.72
C ILE A 198 51.77 -60.78 84.33
N ASP A 199 52.69 -61.26 83.50
CA ASP A 199 52.89 -60.81 82.11
C ASP A 199 51.66 -61.07 81.20
N ARG A 200 50.85 -62.10 81.50
CA ARG A 200 49.62 -62.39 80.77
C ARG A 200 48.50 -61.43 81.16
N GLU A 201 48.35 -61.17 82.46
CA GLU A 201 47.36 -60.21 82.97
C GLU A 201 47.72 -58.76 82.59
N GLU A 202 49.01 -58.38 82.64
CA GLU A 202 49.48 -57.07 82.17
C GLU A 202 49.15 -56.87 80.68
N LYS A 203 49.44 -57.89 79.86
CA LYS A 203 49.11 -57.87 78.43
C LYS A 203 47.60 -57.75 78.21
N ALA A 204 46.78 -58.47 78.99
CA ALA A 204 45.32 -58.36 78.91
C ALA A 204 44.83 -56.95 79.28
N TYR A 205 45.30 -56.40 80.40
CA TYR A 205 45.04 -55.04 80.84
C TYR A 205 45.41 -53.99 79.76
N LEU A 206 46.61 -54.09 79.18
CA LEU A 206 47.07 -53.18 78.11
C LEU A 206 46.24 -53.33 76.81
N GLU A 207 45.90 -54.55 76.39
CA GLU A 207 45.00 -54.76 75.24
C GLU A 207 43.60 -54.17 75.49
N LYS A 208 43.03 -54.31 76.69
CA LYS A 208 41.74 -53.70 77.04
C LYS A 208 41.84 -52.17 77.09
N ARG A 209 42.93 -51.61 77.64
CA ARG A 209 43.19 -50.15 77.67
C ARG A 209 43.23 -49.55 76.27
N ALA A 210 43.95 -50.18 75.34
CA ALA A 210 44.03 -49.76 73.94
C ALA A 210 42.65 -49.81 73.26
N ARG A 211 41.85 -50.86 73.53
CA ARG A 211 40.46 -50.96 73.03
C ARG A 211 39.54 -49.89 73.60
N VAL A 212 39.69 -49.49 74.87
CA VAL A 212 38.93 -48.35 75.44
C VAL A 212 39.27 -47.06 74.71
N ALA A 213 40.55 -46.72 74.55
CA ALA A 213 40.97 -45.51 73.84
C ALA A 213 40.43 -45.47 72.39
N TYR A 214 40.47 -46.60 71.67
CA TYR A 214 39.84 -46.72 70.35
C TYR A 214 38.31 -46.53 70.39
N ARG A 215 37.59 -47.10 71.37
CA ARG A 215 36.14 -46.88 71.50
C ARG A 215 35.78 -45.45 71.89
N GLU A 216 36.64 -44.75 72.62
CA GLU A 216 36.46 -43.32 72.92
C GLU A 216 36.69 -42.46 71.69
N GLY A 217 37.72 -42.74 70.88
CA GLY A 217 37.92 -42.13 69.57
C GLY A 217 36.72 -42.36 68.64
N MET A 218 36.29 -43.61 68.48
CA MET A 218 35.12 -43.96 67.65
C MET A 218 33.84 -43.28 68.14
N LEU A 219 33.59 -43.19 69.46
CA LEU A 219 32.44 -42.45 69.97
C LEU A 219 32.53 -40.96 69.65
N ARG A 220 33.72 -40.34 69.71
CA ARG A 220 33.92 -38.95 69.29
C ARG A 220 33.61 -38.78 67.80
N THR A 221 34.08 -39.69 66.93
CA THR A 221 33.78 -39.65 65.49
C THR A 221 32.28 -39.82 65.22
N THR A 222 31.61 -40.82 65.82
CA THR A 222 30.16 -41.06 65.65
C THR A 222 29.29 -39.97 66.25
N SER A 223 29.78 -39.20 67.24
CA SER A 223 29.02 -38.10 67.86
C SER A 223 29.28 -36.72 67.21
N ARG A 224 29.99 -36.65 66.08
CA ARG A 224 30.14 -35.40 65.31
C ARG A 224 28.95 -35.22 64.36
N PRO A 225 28.41 -34.00 64.23
CA PRO A 225 27.48 -33.69 63.14
C PRO A 225 28.18 -33.66 61.79
N THR A 226 27.41 -33.66 60.70
CA THR A 226 27.96 -33.47 59.35
C THR A 226 28.66 -32.11 59.26
N HIS A 227 29.86 -32.06 58.64
CA HIS A 227 30.62 -30.82 58.51
C HIS A 227 29.84 -29.74 57.75
N ALA A 228 29.88 -28.50 58.25
CA ALA A 228 29.09 -27.39 57.72
C ALA A 228 29.32 -27.14 56.21
N SER A 229 30.56 -27.29 55.73
CA SER A 229 30.85 -27.17 54.29
C SER A 229 30.18 -28.26 53.44
N THR A 230 29.91 -29.45 53.97
CA THR A 230 29.21 -30.52 53.25
C THR A 230 27.71 -30.23 53.16
N ILE A 231 27.12 -29.71 54.26
CA ILE A 231 25.73 -29.24 54.27
C ILE A 231 25.57 -28.10 53.25
N ARG A 232 26.44 -27.10 53.31
CA ARG A 232 26.45 -25.95 52.37
C ARG A 232 26.70 -26.36 50.92
N GLN A 233 27.59 -27.34 50.65
CA GLN A 233 27.79 -27.88 49.31
C GLN A 233 26.54 -28.59 48.77
N THR A 234 25.75 -29.29 49.62
CA THR A 234 24.46 -29.86 49.19
C THR A 234 23.41 -28.79 48.99
N GLU A 235 23.34 -27.76 49.85
CA GLU A 235 22.46 -26.59 49.65
C GLU A 235 22.76 -25.89 48.31
N LEU A 236 24.03 -25.65 47.97
CA LEU A 236 24.43 -25.08 46.69
C LEU A 236 24.13 -25.99 45.49
N ARG A 237 24.12 -27.32 45.67
CA ARG A 237 23.68 -28.28 44.64
C ARG A 237 22.17 -28.24 44.44
N ILE A 238 21.40 -28.13 45.54
CA ILE A 238 19.95 -27.89 45.50
C ILE A 238 19.66 -26.59 44.77
N THR A 239 20.28 -25.47 45.17
CA THR A 239 20.15 -24.17 44.49
C THR A 239 20.47 -24.26 43.00
N ASN A 240 21.51 -24.99 42.61
CA ASN A 240 21.83 -25.20 41.19
C ASN A 240 20.76 -25.99 40.42
N VAL A 241 20.08 -26.95 41.05
CA VAL A 241 18.98 -27.71 40.42
C VAL A 241 17.69 -26.89 40.43
N GLU A 242 17.39 -26.14 41.49
CA GLU A 242 16.27 -25.18 41.54
C GLU A 242 16.40 -24.11 40.45
N LEU A 243 17.61 -23.59 40.24
CA LEU A 243 17.94 -22.66 39.14
C LEU A 243 17.78 -23.32 37.75
N GLU A 244 18.13 -24.60 37.61
CA GLU A 244 18.00 -25.34 36.34
C GLU A 244 16.52 -25.67 36.03
N ILE A 245 15.73 -26.00 37.07
CA ILE A 245 14.26 -26.09 37.03
C ILE A 245 13.65 -24.74 36.65
N GLY A 246 14.06 -23.64 37.28
CA GLY A 246 13.57 -22.29 36.98
C GLY A 246 13.89 -21.86 35.55
N LYS A 247 15.13 -22.12 35.09
CA LYS A 247 15.55 -21.91 33.69
C LYS A 247 14.66 -22.69 32.72
N LEU A 248 14.38 -23.96 33.02
CA LEU A 248 13.56 -24.82 32.15
C LEU A 248 12.07 -24.45 32.16
N GLN A 249 11.51 -24.06 33.31
CA GLN A 249 10.14 -23.53 33.39
C GLN A 249 9.97 -22.24 32.58
N HIS A 250 10.95 -21.34 32.64
CA HIS A 250 11.00 -20.14 31.79
C HIS A 250 11.15 -20.50 30.30
N GLU A 251 12.06 -21.43 29.96
CA GLU A 251 12.24 -21.89 28.58
C GLU A 251 10.96 -22.54 28.03
N ILE A 252 10.20 -23.29 28.82
CA ILE A 252 8.88 -23.83 28.43
C ILE A 252 7.89 -22.70 28.14
N ALA A 253 7.80 -21.69 29.00
CA ALA A 253 6.88 -20.56 28.83
C ALA A 253 7.21 -19.71 27.59
N GLU A 254 8.50 -19.45 27.33
CA GLU A 254 8.94 -18.69 26.15
C GLU A 254 8.84 -19.51 24.85
N ASN A 255 9.18 -20.81 24.88
CA ASN A 255 8.94 -21.70 23.75
C ASN A 255 7.45 -21.84 23.43
N ALA A 256 6.53 -21.70 24.39
CA ALA A 256 5.09 -21.74 24.14
C ALA A 256 4.61 -20.55 23.28
N GLU A 257 5.04 -19.32 23.58
CA GLU A 257 4.70 -18.14 22.75
C GLU A 257 5.45 -18.14 21.41
N ILE A 258 6.72 -18.58 21.36
CA ILE A 258 7.43 -18.79 20.08
C ILE A 258 6.71 -19.85 19.22
N SER A 259 6.28 -20.96 19.83
CA SER A 259 5.53 -22.02 19.14
C SER A 259 4.15 -21.57 18.68
N LYS A 260 3.48 -20.69 19.43
CA LYS A 260 2.24 -20.03 19.01
C LYS A 260 2.45 -19.11 17.81
N ILE A 261 3.49 -18.27 17.81
CA ILE A 261 3.88 -17.46 16.64
C ILE A 261 4.22 -18.38 15.44
N GLY A 262 4.86 -19.52 15.70
CA GLY A 262 5.16 -20.55 14.69
C GLY A 262 3.90 -21.22 14.12
N ARG A 263 2.93 -21.58 14.97
CA ARG A 263 1.62 -22.12 14.60
C ARG A 263 0.82 -21.11 13.76
N GLU A 264 0.72 -19.86 14.22
CA GLU A 264 0.11 -18.76 13.45
C GLU A 264 0.80 -18.54 12.09
N GLY A 265 2.13 -18.52 12.07
CA GLY A 265 2.90 -18.32 10.83
C GLY A 265 2.77 -19.47 9.84
N ALA A 266 2.66 -20.71 10.32
CA ALA A 266 2.45 -21.89 9.49
C ALA A 266 1.00 -21.94 8.94
N ASN A 267 0.00 -21.60 9.76
CA ASN A 267 -1.39 -21.46 9.31
C ASN A 267 -1.53 -20.32 8.29
N THR A 268 -0.98 -19.13 8.56
CA THR A 268 -0.98 -18.02 7.60
C THR A 268 -0.25 -18.34 6.29
N ARG A 269 0.69 -19.29 6.27
CA ARG A 269 1.25 -19.80 5.00
C ARG A 269 0.21 -20.60 4.19
N VAL A 270 -0.63 -21.40 4.83
CA VAL A 270 -1.74 -22.09 4.15
C VAL A 270 -2.80 -21.07 3.71
N GLU A 271 -3.22 -20.16 4.58
CA GLU A 271 -4.18 -19.08 4.26
C GLU A 271 -3.73 -18.30 3.01
N THR A 272 -2.49 -17.81 2.97
CA THR A 272 -1.95 -17.04 1.82
C THR A 272 -1.75 -17.87 0.55
N LEU A 273 -1.74 -19.19 0.62
CA LEU A 273 -1.68 -20.09 -0.53
C LEU A 273 -3.09 -20.43 -1.05
N GLU A 274 -4.06 -20.61 -0.16
CA GLU A 274 -5.48 -20.74 -0.50
C GLU A 274 -6.01 -19.44 -1.12
N GLU A 275 -5.59 -18.27 -0.63
CA GLU A 275 -5.85 -16.98 -1.28
C GLU A 275 -5.26 -16.89 -2.70
N ARG A 276 -4.04 -17.42 -2.94
CA ARG A 276 -3.41 -17.46 -4.27
C ARG A 276 -4.11 -18.43 -5.23
N ILE A 277 -4.65 -19.54 -4.70
CA ILE A 277 -5.45 -20.50 -5.46
C ILE A 277 -6.76 -19.85 -5.89
N GLU A 278 -7.44 -19.14 -5.00
CA GLU A 278 -8.69 -18.46 -5.32
C GLU A 278 -8.47 -17.25 -6.24
N GLU A 279 -7.41 -16.47 -6.05
CA GLU A 279 -6.94 -15.45 -7.01
C GLU A 279 -6.71 -16.07 -8.41
N SER A 280 -6.08 -17.25 -8.49
CA SER A 280 -5.85 -17.95 -9.75
C SER A 280 -7.11 -18.58 -10.37
N ARG A 281 -8.17 -18.86 -9.58
CA ARG A 281 -9.48 -19.33 -10.06
C ARG A 281 -10.34 -18.18 -10.55
N GLU A 282 -10.37 -17.08 -9.80
CA GLU A 282 -10.93 -15.82 -10.25
C GLU A 282 -10.27 -15.35 -11.56
N ASP A 283 -8.94 -15.46 -11.66
CA ASP A 283 -8.20 -15.12 -12.88
C ASP A 283 -8.63 -16.01 -14.06
N LEU A 284 -8.83 -17.32 -13.83
CA LEU A 284 -9.30 -18.25 -14.85
C LEU A 284 -10.70 -17.88 -15.34
N ALA A 285 -11.62 -17.54 -14.44
CA ALA A 285 -12.96 -17.03 -14.79
C ALA A 285 -12.91 -15.72 -15.59
N LYS A 286 -11.89 -14.87 -15.35
CA LYS A 286 -11.67 -13.60 -16.07
C LYS A 286 -10.95 -13.76 -17.44
N THR A 287 -10.66 -14.99 -17.89
CA THR A 287 -10.08 -15.23 -19.23
C THR A 287 -11.10 -15.06 -20.35
N THR A 288 -12.37 -15.32 -20.06
CA THR A 288 -13.51 -15.12 -20.97
C THR A 288 -14.17 -13.79 -20.61
N ILE A 289 -14.38 -12.93 -21.61
CA ILE A 289 -15.16 -11.70 -21.47
C ILE A 289 -16.47 -11.87 -22.24
N GLU A 290 -17.58 -11.70 -21.52
CA GLU A 290 -18.93 -11.61 -22.07
C GLU A 290 -19.34 -10.16 -22.32
N ALA A 291 -20.27 -9.93 -23.25
CA ALA A 291 -20.85 -8.61 -23.51
C ALA A 291 -21.74 -8.15 -22.33
N PRO A 292 -21.44 -7.01 -21.67
CA PRO A 292 -22.24 -6.53 -20.53
C PRO A 292 -23.63 -6.01 -20.91
N ILE A 293 -23.79 -5.57 -22.16
CA ILE A 293 -25.03 -5.12 -22.81
C ILE A 293 -25.08 -5.65 -24.25
N SER A 294 -26.28 -5.77 -24.82
CA SER A 294 -26.45 -6.07 -26.24
C SER A 294 -26.12 -4.83 -27.08
N GLY A 295 -25.40 -4.99 -28.19
CA GLY A 295 -25.04 -3.86 -29.04
C GLY A 295 -24.04 -4.20 -30.15
N HIS A 296 -23.53 -3.18 -30.84
CA HIS A 296 -22.45 -3.35 -31.82
C HIS A 296 -21.09 -3.17 -31.15
N VAL A 297 -20.16 -4.10 -31.37
CA VAL A 297 -18.82 -4.03 -30.81
C VAL A 297 -17.96 -3.08 -31.64
N MET A 298 -17.36 -2.06 -31.02
CA MET A 298 -16.47 -1.10 -31.67
C MET A 298 -15.06 -1.21 -31.10
N TYR A 299 -14.05 -1.37 -31.96
CA TYR A 299 -12.64 -1.36 -31.55
C TYR A 299 -12.16 0.07 -31.30
N LEU A 300 -11.43 0.28 -30.20
CA LEU A 300 -10.75 1.56 -29.95
C LEU A 300 -9.53 1.72 -30.88
N SER A 301 -9.22 2.97 -31.25
CA SER A 301 -8.20 3.31 -32.27
C SER A 301 -6.82 2.65 -32.03
N MET A 302 -6.39 2.55 -30.77
CA MET A 302 -5.15 1.85 -30.42
C MET A 302 -5.27 0.33 -30.66
N PHE A 303 -6.36 -0.30 -30.23
CA PHE A 303 -6.57 -1.75 -30.37
C PHE A 303 -6.78 -2.20 -31.81
N ARG A 304 -7.44 -1.40 -32.66
CA ARG A 304 -7.66 -1.73 -34.08
C ARG A 304 -6.37 -2.08 -34.85
N LYS A 305 -5.21 -1.58 -34.39
CA LYS A 305 -3.87 -1.90 -34.95
C LYS A 305 -3.32 -3.27 -34.51
N TYR A 306 -3.83 -3.84 -33.41
CA TYR A 306 -3.38 -5.10 -32.81
C TYR A 306 -4.41 -6.24 -32.99
N ALA A 307 -5.69 -5.93 -33.12
CA ALA A 307 -6.78 -6.92 -33.17
C ALA A 307 -6.69 -7.90 -34.35
N ALA A 308 -6.04 -7.52 -35.45
CA ALA A 308 -5.74 -8.41 -36.58
C ALA A 308 -4.60 -9.42 -36.30
N ARG A 309 -4.05 -9.45 -35.09
CA ARG A 309 -2.98 -10.34 -34.63
C ARG A 309 -3.34 -10.97 -33.28
N THR A 310 -3.99 -12.14 -33.37
CA THR A 310 -4.06 -13.08 -32.24
C THR A 310 -2.64 -13.40 -31.74
N GLY A 311 -2.49 -13.64 -30.44
CA GLY A 311 -1.19 -13.83 -29.79
C GLY A 311 -0.55 -12.58 -29.18
N HIS A 312 -1.12 -11.38 -29.35
CA HIS A 312 -0.66 -10.19 -28.61
C HIS A 312 -1.03 -10.27 -27.12
N LYS A 313 -0.19 -9.66 -26.26
CA LYS A 313 -0.42 -9.59 -24.81
C LYS A 313 -0.94 -8.22 -24.39
N MET A 314 -2.04 -8.20 -23.63
CA MET A 314 -2.74 -6.98 -23.18
C MET A 314 -2.27 -6.61 -21.75
N TRP A 315 -2.14 -5.33 -21.38
CA TRP A 315 -1.88 -4.97 -19.97
C TRP A 315 -3.19 -4.81 -19.18
N LYS A 316 -3.14 -5.03 -17.85
CA LYS A 316 -4.33 -4.90 -16.98
C LYS A 316 -4.96 -3.51 -17.13
N ASN A 317 -6.29 -3.47 -17.15
CA ASN A 317 -7.11 -2.29 -17.35
C ASN A 317 -6.98 -1.58 -18.71
N PHE A 318 -6.24 -2.14 -19.69
CA PHE A 318 -6.23 -1.60 -21.06
C PHE A 318 -7.63 -1.61 -21.66
N ALA A 319 -8.19 -0.43 -21.95
CA ALA A 319 -9.42 -0.28 -22.72
C ALA A 319 -9.15 -0.61 -24.19
N PHE A 320 -9.92 -1.52 -24.78
CA PHE A 320 -9.66 -2.02 -26.14
C PHE A 320 -10.92 -2.09 -27.03
N MET A 321 -12.10 -2.25 -26.43
CA MET A 321 -13.39 -2.26 -27.11
C MET A 321 -14.39 -1.34 -26.39
N ARG A 322 -15.44 -0.94 -27.10
CA ARG A 322 -16.63 -0.31 -26.52
C ARG A 322 -17.89 -0.88 -27.18
N ILE A 323 -18.96 -1.11 -26.41
CA ILE A 323 -20.30 -1.41 -26.93
C ILE A 323 -21.19 -0.18 -26.65
N PRO A 324 -21.65 0.56 -27.67
CA PRO A 324 -22.63 1.62 -27.49
C PRO A 324 -24.02 1.02 -27.20
N ASP A 325 -24.76 1.60 -26.27
CA ASP A 325 -26.15 1.20 -26.01
C ASP A 325 -27.07 1.77 -27.10
N GLN A 326 -27.70 0.88 -27.87
CA GLN A 326 -28.60 1.22 -28.97
C GLN A 326 -29.87 1.95 -28.49
N ASN A 327 -30.23 1.83 -27.20
CA ASN A 327 -31.37 2.55 -26.61
C ASN A 327 -31.04 4.03 -26.29
N THR A 328 -29.76 4.42 -26.39
CA THR A 328 -29.28 5.78 -26.09
C THR A 328 -28.69 6.48 -27.32
N LEU A 329 -29.16 6.11 -28.52
CA LEU A 329 -28.73 6.73 -29.77
C LEU A 329 -29.32 8.14 -29.90
N ALA A 330 -28.42 9.11 -30.03
CA ALA A 330 -28.73 10.52 -30.25
C ALA A 330 -27.84 11.07 -31.38
N PHE A 331 -28.19 12.23 -31.91
CA PHE A 331 -27.41 12.92 -32.93
C PHE A 331 -26.72 14.15 -32.33
N LYS A 332 -25.40 14.23 -32.46
CA LYS A 332 -24.62 15.41 -32.08
C LYS A 332 -24.37 16.28 -33.31
N GLY A 333 -24.72 17.55 -33.24
CA GLY A 333 -24.41 18.58 -34.24
C GLY A 333 -23.79 19.81 -33.61
N VAL A 334 -23.42 20.77 -34.46
CA VAL A 334 -23.02 22.13 -34.04
C VAL A 334 -23.94 23.16 -34.66
N LEU A 335 -24.39 24.11 -33.85
CA LEU A 335 -25.26 25.24 -34.22
C LEU A 335 -24.50 26.54 -34.02
N LEU A 336 -24.69 27.52 -34.92
CA LEU A 336 -24.01 28.82 -34.82
C LEU A 336 -24.50 29.61 -33.60
N GLU A 337 -23.59 30.32 -32.93
CA GLU A 337 -23.93 31.13 -31.74
C GLU A 337 -25.05 32.15 -32.02
N SER A 338 -25.07 32.76 -33.20
CA SER A 338 -26.11 33.70 -33.65
C SER A 338 -27.50 33.05 -33.86
N GLU A 339 -27.55 31.74 -34.10
CA GLU A 339 -28.80 30.98 -34.29
C GLU A 339 -29.29 30.36 -32.97
N ARG A 340 -28.40 30.20 -31.98
CA ARG A 340 -28.72 29.54 -30.70
C ARG A 340 -29.95 30.12 -30.02
N ARG A 341 -30.16 31.44 -30.07
CA ARG A 341 -31.27 32.12 -29.39
C ARG A 341 -32.67 31.71 -29.87
N TYR A 342 -32.80 31.22 -31.11
CA TYR A 342 -34.10 30.87 -31.68
C TYR A 342 -34.60 29.48 -31.30
N PHE A 343 -33.80 28.65 -30.61
CA PHE A 343 -34.14 27.25 -30.34
C PHE A 343 -34.15 26.89 -28.85
N SER A 344 -35.12 26.07 -28.47
CA SER A 344 -35.34 25.53 -27.12
C SER A 344 -35.26 24.00 -27.09
N ALA A 345 -35.03 23.43 -25.91
CA ALA A 345 -35.15 21.99 -25.73
C ALA A 345 -36.64 21.58 -25.88
N GLY A 346 -36.90 20.54 -26.66
CA GLY A 346 -38.23 20.14 -27.11
C GLY A 346 -38.64 20.63 -28.50
N ASP A 347 -37.85 21.49 -29.16
CA ASP A 347 -38.10 21.90 -30.55
C ASP A 347 -38.03 20.72 -31.50
N LEU A 348 -38.86 20.76 -32.57
CA LEU A 348 -38.99 19.67 -33.53
C LEU A 348 -37.85 19.67 -34.55
N VAL A 349 -37.38 18.47 -34.88
CA VAL A 349 -36.31 18.25 -35.87
C VAL A 349 -36.74 17.15 -36.85
N THR A 350 -36.57 17.42 -38.15
CA THR A 350 -36.59 16.36 -39.18
C THR A 350 -35.17 15.96 -39.52
N ILE A 351 -34.90 14.66 -39.49
CA ILE A 351 -33.57 14.06 -39.57
C ILE A 351 -33.51 13.17 -40.83
N GLN A 352 -32.61 13.48 -41.75
CA GLN A 352 -32.40 12.72 -42.99
C GLN A 352 -30.99 12.13 -43.01
N ALA A 353 -30.88 10.81 -42.83
CA ALA A 353 -29.60 10.12 -42.75
C ALA A 353 -28.92 10.00 -44.12
N THR A 354 -27.63 10.33 -44.22
CA THR A 354 -26.90 10.34 -45.50
C THR A 354 -26.88 8.97 -46.21
N GLY A 355 -26.98 7.88 -45.44
CA GLY A 355 -27.07 6.51 -45.97
C GLY A 355 -28.49 6.02 -46.29
N HIS A 356 -29.54 6.71 -45.83
CA HIS A 356 -30.95 6.35 -45.99
C HIS A 356 -31.80 7.60 -46.32
N PRO A 357 -31.55 8.31 -47.44
CA PRO A 357 -32.23 9.57 -47.76
C PRO A 357 -33.73 9.39 -48.04
N GLU A 358 -34.18 8.19 -48.37
CA GLU A 358 -35.60 7.83 -48.57
C GLU A 358 -36.40 7.84 -47.25
N GLU A 359 -35.75 7.67 -46.10
CA GLU A 359 -36.39 7.61 -44.79
C GLU A 359 -36.12 8.91 -44.01
N THR A 360 -37.18 9.66 -43.70
CA THR A 360 -37.13 10.81 -42.81
C THR A 360 -37.53 10.40 -41.40
N LEU A 361 -36.66 10.65 -40.43
CA LEU A 361 -36.93 10.45 -39.01
C LEU A 361 -37.40 11.77 -38.39
N THR A 362 -38.25 11.66 -37.38
CA THR A 362 -38.66 12.77 -36.50
C THR A 362 -37.96 12.66 -35.17
N GLY A 363 -37.78 13.80 -34.51
CA GLY A 363 -37.10 13.90 -33.24
C GLY A 363 -37.26 15.28 -32.61
N THR A 364 -36.67 15.43 -31.44
CA THR A 364 -36.66 16.69 -30.67
C THR A 364 -35.26 17.07 -30.23
N ILE A 365 -35.02 18.38 -30.05
CA ILE A 365 -33.78 18.85 -29.44
C ILE A 365 -33.80 18.50 -27.95
N GLU A 366 -32.88 17.64 -27.51
CA GLU A 366 -32.81 17.18 -26.13
C GLU A 366 -32.00 18.13 -25.26
N SER A 367 -30.84 18.58 -25.76
CA SER A 367 -30.02 19.56 -25.05
C SER A 367 -29.11 20.36 -25.98
N PHE A 368 -28.55 21.42 -25.41
CA PHE A 368 -27.46 22.20 -25.99
C PHE A 368 -26.32 22.22 -24.98
N SER A 369 -25.10 22.40 -25.45
CA SER A 369 -24.00 22.83 -24.56
C SER A 369 -24.38 24.12 -23.82
N THR A 370 -23.85 24.25 -22.60
CA THR A 370 -23.99 25.44 -21.75
C THR A 370 -23.08 26.57 -22.20
N LEU A 371 -21.89 26.22 -22.71
CA LEU A 371 -20.86 27.11 -23.24
C LEU A 371 -20.74 26.92 -24.76
N SER A 372 -20.45 27.98 -25.50
CA SER A 372 -19.98 27.90 -26.88
C SER A 372 -18.49 27.57 -26.97
N HIS A 373 -18.04 27.04 -28.10
CA HIS A 373 -16.62 26.80 -28.41
C HIS A 373 -16.29 27.17 -29.87
N ASP A 374 -15.00 27.28 -30.21
CA ASP A 374 -14.58 27.51 -31.60
C ASP A 374 -14.86 26.25 -32.44
N ARG A 375 -15.44 26.43 -33.64
CA ARG A 375 -15.77 25.37 -34.59
C ARG A 375 -14.55 24.52 -35.01
N SER A 376 -13.32 25.00 -34.82
CA SER A 376 -12.10 24.22 -35.07
C SER A 376 -11.75 23.23 -33.96
N GLU A 377 -12.32 23.36 -32.76
CA GLU A 377 -12.08 22.47 -31.62
C GLU A 377 -12.84 21.15 -31.76
N LYS A 378 -12.39 20.30 -32.69
CA LYS A 378 -12.98 18.97 -32.94
C LYS A 378 -12.81 18.03 -31.75
N ASP A 379 -13.85 17.27 -31.43
CA ASP A 379 -13.86 16.24 -30.38
C ASP A 379 -12.86 15.09 -30.61
N GLU A 380 -12.57 14.75 -31.88
CA GLU A 380 -11.75 13.59 -32.25
C GLU A 380 -10.57 14.00 -33.17
N ASP A 381 -9.36 13.57 -32.78
CA ASP A 381 -8.08 13.63 -33.52
C ASP A 381 -7.63 14.98 -34.13
N GLN A 382 -7.02 15.85 -33.30
CA GLN A 382 -5.67 16.38 -33.60
C GLN A 382 -4.94 17.10 -32.45
N SER A 383 -3.75 17.64 -32.76
CA SER A 383 -2.77 18.26 -31.84
C SER A 383 -3.27 19.57 -31.19
N ARG A 384 -2.56 20.03 -30.14
CA ARG A 384 -2.72 21.33 -29.44
C ARG A 384 -2.43 22.59 -30.31
N HIS A 385 -2.60 22.47 -31.62
CA HIS A 385 -2.18 23.45 -32.64
C HIS A 385 -3.22 23.60 -33.77
N ALA A 386 -4.48 23.18 -33.54
CA ALA A 386 -5.59 23.64 -34.37
C ALA A 386 -5.69 25.17 -34.26
N GLY A 387 -5.77 25.86 -35.40
CA GLY A 387 -6.00 27.31 -35.42
C GLY A 387 -7.45 27.62 -35.05
N GLU A 388 -7.66 28.63 -34.20
CA GLU A 388 -8.99 29.22 -33.97
C GLU A 388 -9.57 29.72 -35.31
N THR A 389 -10.80 29.31 -35.65
CA THR A 389 -11.52 29.86 -36.81
C THR A 389 -12.28 31.14 -36.48
N GLY A 390 -12.50 31.44 -35.19
CA GLY A 390 -13.29 32.60 -34.75
C GLY A 390 -14.80 32.44 -34.99
N VAL A 391 -15.26 31.25 -35.36
CA VAL A 391 -16.69 30.91 -35.49
C VAL A 391 -17.11 30.14 -34.25
N MET A 392 -17.84 30.80 -33.36
CA MET A 392 -18.36 30.19 -32.14
C MET A 392 -19.62 29.36 -32.45
N VAL A 393 -19.68 28.17 -31.87
CA VAL A 393 -20.79 27.22 -32.00
C VAL A 393 -21.19 26.64 -30.65
N TYR A 394 -22.46 26.26 -30.54
CA TYR A 394 -22.95 25.39 -29.48
C TYR A 394 -23.10 23.97 -30.03
N ASP A 395 -22.65 22.98 -29.27
CA ASP A 395 -23.08 21.59 -29.46
C ASP A 395 -24.60 21.48 -29.26
N VAL A 396 -25.26 20.70 -30.10
CA VAL A 396 -26.68 20.33 -29.99
C VAL A 396 -26.81 18.81 -29.96
N VAL A 397 -27.58 18.29 -29.01
CA VAL A 397 -27.96 16.88 -28.91
C VAL A 397 -29.43 16.75 -29.29
N ILE A 398 -29.70 15.92 -30.29
CA ILE A 398 -31.02 15.71 -30.89
C ILE A 398 -31.41 14.24 -30.71
N LYS A 399 -32.57 13.98 -30.09
CA LYS A 399 -33.09 12.64 -29.85
C LYS A 399 -34.09 12.30 -30.95
N ALA A 400 -33.95 11.13 -31.58
CA ALA A 400 -34.95 10.64 -32.54
C ALA A 400 -36.10 9.98 -31.79
N ASP A 401 -37.34 10.26 -32.20
CA ASP A 401 -38.55 9.67 -31.58
C ASP A 401 -38.68 8.17 -31.89
N LEU A 402 -38.05 7.73 -32.99
CA LEU A 402 -37.91 6.33 -33.38
C LEU A 402 -36.46 6.04 -33.79
N THR A 403 -35.86 5.01 -33.17
CA THR A 403 -34.55 4.47 -33.55
C THR A 403 -34.73 3.26 -34.48
N PRO A 404 -34.65 3.40 -35.81
CA PRO A 404 -34.85 2.28 -36.73
C PRO A 404 -33.67 1.29 -36.67
N ALA A 405 -33.93 0.03 -37.02
CA ALA A 405 -32.95 -1.06 -36.89
C ALA A 405 -31.70 -0.90 -37.76
N TRP A 406 -31.68 0.01 -38.74
CA TRP A 406 -30.50 0.37 -39.55
C TRP A 406 -29.64 1.49 -38.94
N LEU A 407 -30.13 2.25 -37.95
CA LEU A 407 -29.39 3.36 -37.36
C LEU A 407 -28.17 2.86 -36.56
N ARG A 408 -27.00 3.47 -36.80
CA ARG A 408 -25.72 3.10 -36.18
C ARG A 408 -24.92 4.33 -35.77
N VAL A 409 -24.15 4.18 -34.70
CA VAL A 409 -23.14 5.15 -34.27
C VAL A 409 -22.18 5.45 -35.43
N GLY A 410 -21.91 6.74 -35.65
CA GLY A 410 -21.04 7.25 -36.69
C GLY A 410 -21.74 7.66 -37.99
N ILE A 411 -23.01 7.27 -38.21
CA ILE A 411 -23.80 7.73 -39.37
C ILE A 411 -23.96 9.26 -39.31
N THR A 412 -23.73 9.94 -40.43
CA THR A 412 -24.08 11.35 -40.61
C THR A 412 -25.54 11.51 -41.03
N ALA A 413 -26.14 12.62 -40.64
CA ALA A 413 -27.45 13.05 -41.13
C ALA A 413 -27.45 14.57 -41.35
N GLU A 414 -28.37 15.05 -42.18
CA GLU A 414 -28.77 16.46 -42.18
C GLU A 414 -30.02 16.60 -41.31
N CYS A 415 -30.05 17.62 -40.47
CA CYS A 415 -31.19 17.94 -39.61
C CYS A 415 -31.72 19.32 -39.97
N GLU A 416 -33.01 19.42 -40.31
CA GLU A 416 -33.73 20.70 -40.35
C GLU A 416 -34.41 20.91 -39.00
N LEU A 417 -33.87 21.85 -38.22
CA LEU A 417 -34.42 22.24 -36.91
C LEU A 417 -35.52 23.26 -37.15
N THR A 418 -36.67 23.11 -36.50
CA THR A 418 -37.80 24.06 -36.57
C THR A 418 -38.11 24.59 -35.17
N SER A 419 -37.97 25.90 -34.99
CA SER A 419 -38.29 26.55 -33.71
C SER A 419 -39.77 26.43 -33.37
N SER A 420 -40.09 26.06 -32.13
CA SER A 420 -41.47 26.10 -31.60
C SER A 420 -41.96 27.52 -31.31
N THR A 421 -41.04 28.47 -31.09
CA THR A 421 -41.34 29.89 -30.92
C THR A 421 -41.23 30.62 -32.27
N PRO A 422 -42.34 31.06 -32.89
CA PRO A 422 -42.26 31.82 -34.12
C PRO A 422 -41.62 33.20 -33.88
N ILE A 423 -40.92 33.69 -34.89
CA ILE A 423 -40.47 35.08 -34.97
C ILE A 423 -41.66 35.87 -35.55
N GLU A 424 -42.25 36.74 -34.72
CA GLU A 424 -43.43 37.53 -35.07
C GLU A 424 -43.10 39.02 -35.15
N GLY A 425 -43.50 39.67 -36.24
CA GLY A 425 -43.27 41.10 -36.40
C GLY A 425 -43.80 41.67 -37.72
N PRO A 426 -43.61 42.98 -37.94
CA PRO A 426 -43.84 43.62 -39.22
C PRO A 426 -42.91 43.02 -40.27
N ALA A 427 -43.46 42.48 -41.35
CA ALA A 427 -42.70 41.70 -42.32
C ALA A 427 -42.88 42.21 -43.75
N ILE A 428 -41.80 42.11 -44.53
CA ILE A 428 -41.74 42.50 -45.94
C ILE A 428 -41.00 41.42 -46.75
N PRO A 429 -41.44 41.05 -47.98
CA PRO A 429 -40.74 40.06 -48.80
C PRO A 429 -39.33 40.52 -49.20
N ALA A 430 -38.38 39.60 -49.26
CA ALA A 430 -36.96 39.90 -49.47
C ALA A 430 -36.64 40.61 -50.80
N SER A 431 -37.54 40.55 -51.78
CA SER A 431 -37.44 41.29 -53.05
C SER A 431 -37.52 42.82 -52.91
N TYR A 432 -38.06 43.32 -51.79
CA TYR A 432 -38.19 44.75 -51.49
C TYR A 432 -37.00 45.31 -50.68
N ILE A 433 -36.06 44.45 -50.27
CA ILE A 433 -34.90 44.83 -49.47
C ILE A 433 -33.74 45.23 -50.38
N LYS A 434 -33.17 46.40 -50.14
CA LYS A 434 -31.90 46.83 -50.70
C LYS A 434 -30.80 46.61 -49.66
N ALA A 435 -30.08 45.50 -49.78
CA ALA A 435 -28.93 45.20 -48.92
C ALA A 435 -27.65 45.86 -49.48
N GLU A 436 -26.96 46.67 -48.68
CA GLU A 436 -25.62 47.20 -48.99
C GLU A 436 -24.72 47.12 -47.75
N ASN A 437 -23.45 46.70 -47.92
CA ASN A 437 -22.42 46.46 -46.89
C ASN A 437 -22.74 45.48 -45.74
N GLY A 438 -24.00 45.13 -45.52
CA GLY A 438 -24.50 44.28 -44.44
C GLY A 438 -25.89 44.72 -43.98
N ASP A 439 -26.22 45.99 -44.23
CA ASP A 439 -27.42 46.67 -43.76
C ASP A 439 -28.60 46.56 -44.72
N TYR A 440 -29.79 46.33 -44.16
CA TYR A 440 -31.04 46.25 -44.89
C TYR A 440 -31.67 47.63 -45.03
N HIS A 441 -32.03 48.00 -46.26
CA HIS A 441 -32.74 49.25 -46.53
C HIS A 441 -34.07 48.97 -47.22
N LEU A 442 -35.12 49.71 -46.83
CA LEU A 442 -36.45 49.66 -47.45
C LEU A 442 -36.77 51.01 -48.09
N ALA A 443 -37.36 51.01 -49.28
CA ALA A 443 -37.81 52.23 -49.94
C ALA A 443 -39.16 52.69 -49.40
N LEU A 444 -39.13 53.34 -48.24
CA LEU A 444 -40.29 53.97 -47.59
C LEU A 444 -40.52 55.34 -48.22
N ASP A 445 -41.74 55.60 -48.69
CA ASP A 445 -42.12 56.82 -49.43
C ASP A 445 -41.21 57.13 -50.65
N GLY A 446 -40.55 56.09 -51.20
CA GLY A 446 -39.60 56.18 -52.31
C GLY A 446 -38.15 56.48 -51.93
N VAL A 447 -37.84 56.66 -50.64
CA VAL A 447 -36.48 56.90 -50.13
C VAL A 447 -35.97 55.66 -49.39
N TYR A 448 -34.74 55.23 -49.67
CA TYR A 448 -34.12 54.14 -48.90
C TYR A 448 -33.82 54.58 -47.47
N GLN A 449 -34.44 53.91 -46.51
CA GLN A 449 -34.22 54.07 -45.07
C GLN A 449 -33.63 52.77 -44.51
N HIS A 450 -32.64 52.88 -43.62
CA HIS A 450 -32.06 51.75 -42.89
C HIS A 450 -33.10 51.11 -41.97
N VAL A 451 -33.09 49.78 -41.89
CA VAL A 451 -33.89 49.00 -40.94
C VAL A 451 -33.10 47.82 -40.39
N THR A 452 -33.31 47.49 -39.12
CA THR A 452 -32.84 46.23 -38.54
C THR A 452 -33.95 45.18 -38.58
N GLY A 453 -33.56 43.91 -38.66
CA GLY A 453 -34.50 42.80 -38.67
C GLY A 453 -33.85 41.45 -38.96
N THR A 454 -34.62 40.38 -38.78
CA THR A 454 -34.18 39.00 -39.06
C THR A 454 -34.78 38.52 -40.38
N LEU A 455 -33.93 38.02 -41.29
CA LEU A 455 -34.37 37.41 -42.55
C LEU A 455 -34.83 35.95 -42.30
N VAL A 456 -36.11 35.66 -42.53
CA VAL A 456 -36.76 34.36 -42.28
C VAL A 456 -37.72 34.02 -43.42
N ASP A 457 -37.66 32.80 -43.94
CA ASP A 457 -38.56 32.26 -44.98
C ASP A 457 -38.89 33.24 -46.14
N GLY A 458 -37.84 33.83 -46.72
CA GLY A 458 -37.95 34.77 -47.84
C GLY A 458 -38.51 36.17 -47.48
N HIS A 459 -38.64 36.50 -46.21
CA HIS A 459 -39.08 37.80 -45.70
C HIS A 459 -38.06 38.39 -44.72
N LEU A 460 -38.02 39.71 -44.58
CA LEU A 460 -37.41 40.37 -43.43
C LEU A 460 -38.50 40.65 -42.41
N VAL A 461 -38.37 40.09 -41.21
CA VAL A 461 -39.14 40.54 -40.04
C VAL A 461 -38.36 41.69 -39.41
N ILE A 462 -38.96 42.86 -39.43
CA ILE A 462 -38.35 44.14 -39.03
C ILE A 462 -38.49 44.29 -37.50
N ASP A 463 -37.46 44.77 -36.82
CA ASP A 463 -37.50 44.90 -35.35
C ASP A 463 -38.38 46.08 -34.90
N ASP A 464 -38.47 47.14 -35.73
CA ASP A 464 -39.28 48.34 -35.48
C ASP A 464 -40.77 48.13 -35.86
N GLN A 465 -41.65 48.18 -34.84
CA GLN A 465 -43.09 48.07 -35.02
C GLN A 465 -43.78 49.35 -35.54
N GLU A 466 -43.13 50.52 -35.54
CA GLU A 466 -43.71 51.76 -36.10
C GLU A 466 -43.79 51.77 -37.63
N LEU A 467 -43.14 50.80 -38.28
CA LEU A 467 -43.23 50.57 -39.72
C LEU A 467 -44.41 49.67 -40.13
N LEU A 468 -45.10 49.05 -39.17
CA LEU A 468 -46.26 48.19 -39.42
C LEU A 468 -47.37 48.95 -40.18
N GLY A 469 -47.79 48.40 -41.33
CA GLY A 469 -48.84 48.98 -42.15
C GLY A 469 -48.42 50.14 -43.05
N ARG A 470 -47.12 50.45 -43.17
CA ARG A 470 -46.59 51.32 -44.24
C ARG A 470 -46.42 50.54 -45.55
N ASP A 471 -46.38 51.26 -46.67
CA ASP A 471 -46.15 50.70 -48.00
C ASP A 471 -44.67 50.90 -48.42
N VAL A 472 -44.05 49.87 -48.98
CA VAL A 472 -42.64 49.85 -49.43
C VAL A 472 -42.58 49.61 -50.93
N THR A 473 -41.82 50.41 -51.68
CA THR A 473 -41.63 50.20 -53.13
C THR A 473 -40.45 49.27 -53.43
N MET A 474 -40.52 48.52 -54.53
CA MET A 474 -39.39 47.67 -55.02
C MET A 474 -38.08 48.45 -55.23
N PHE A 475 -38.18 49.75 -55.50
CA PHE A 475 -37.06 50.64 -55.75
C PHE A 475 -37.27 51.96 -55.03
N GLY A 476 -36.18 52.56 -54.59
CA GLY A 476 -36.12 53.92 -54.07
C GLY A 476 -34.86 54.64 -54.51
N THR A 477 -34.71 55.89 -54.09
CA THR A 477 -33.45 56.63 -54.12
C THR A 477 -32.86 56.66 -52.72
N PHE A 478 -31.54 56.48 -52.59
CA PHE A 478 -30.85 56.97 -51.40
C PHE A 478 -30.96 58.51 -51.36
N PRO A 479 -31.02 59.15 -50.18
CA PRO A 479 -30.94 60.60 -50.09
C PRO A 479 -29.63 61.11 -50.71
N GLU A 480 -29.67 62.23 -51.42
CA GLU A 480 -28.46 62.87 -51.95
C GLU A 480 -27.65 63.44 -50.77
N GLU A 481 -26.42 62.96 -50.57
CA GLU A 481 -25.53 63.42 -49.51
C GLU A 481 -25.11 64.89 -49.74
N GLU A 482 -25.22 65.73 -48.71
CA GLU A 482 -24.56 67.04 -48.75
C GLU A 482 -23.03 66.85 -48.68
N PRO A 483 -22.24 67.43 -49.60
CA PRO A 483 -20.79 67.22 -49.67
C PRO A 483 -20.04 68.05 -48.60
N GLY A 484 -20.23 67.68 -47.32
CA GLY A 484 -19.69 68.44 -46.19
C GLY A 484 -19.92 67.88 -44.79
N GLY A 485 -20.48 66.68 -44.63
CA GLY A 485 -20.66 66.04 -43.33
C GLY A 485 -20.18 64.60 -43.33
N THR A 486 -19.18 64.28 -42.50
CA THR A 486 -19.08 62.92 -41.95
C THR A 486 -20.27 62.74 -41.02
N THR A 487 -21.15 61.78 -41.31
CA THR A 487 -22.03 61.22 -40.29
C THR A 487 -21.16 60.59 -39.22
N GLU A 488 -20.98 61.33 -38.12
CA GLU A 488 -20.63 60.76 -36.83
C GLU A 488 -21.81 59.86 -36.42
N GLU A 489 -21.79 58.61 -36.90
CA GLU A 489 -22.55 57.53 -36.27
C GLU A 489 -22.14 57.49 -34.79
N GLU A 490 -23.07 57.29 -33.86
CA GLU A 490 -22.77 57.16 -32.42
C GLU A 490 -22.06 55.81 -32.07
N GLY A 491 -21.32 55.26 -33.05
CA GLY A 491 -20.59 54.00 -33.02
C GLY A 491 -19.29 54.08 -32.23
N GLY A 492 -19.41 54.04 -30.90
CA GLY A 492 -18.28 53.82 -30.00
C GLY A 492 -17.51 52.54 -30.36
N PHE A 493 -16.18 52.54 -30.22
CA PHE A 493 -15.30 51.47 -30.69
C PHE A 493 -15.77 50.08 -30.23
N HIS A 494 -15.99 49.17 -31.18
CA HIS A 494 -16.46 47.80 -30.92
C HIS A 494 -15.28 46.83 -30.78
N ALA A 495 -15.30 45.98 -29.76
CA ALA A 495 -14.39 44.83 -29.64
C ALA A 495 -15.10 43.60 -29.07
N SER A 496 -14.83 42.43 -29.65
CA SER A 496 -15.34 41.15 -29.17
C SER A 496 -14.41 40.49 -28.15
N GLY A 497 -14.99 39.77 -27.20
CA GLY A 497 -14.28 38.99 -26.19
C GLY A 497 -15.16 37.90 -25.58
N GLU A 498 -14.52 36.86 -25.04
CA GLU A 498 -15.21 35.75 -24.40
C GLU A 498 -15.58 36.09 -22.96
N LEU A 499 -16.80 35.76 -22.53
CA LEU A 499 -17.21 35.89 -21.13
C LEU A 499 -16.62 34.74 -20.29
N GLN A 500 -15.66 35.06 -19.43
CA GLN A 500 -14.91 34.10 -18.60
C GLN A 500 -15.31 34.22 -17.12
N PRO A 501 -15.34 33.11 -16.36
CA PRO A 501 -15.62 33.15 -14.92
C PRO A 501 -14.43 33.78 -14.19
N ALA A 502 -14.69 34.56 -13.13
CA ALA A 502 -13.66 35.35 -12.43
C ALA A 502 -12.47 34.53 -11.91
N ASP A 503 -12.69 33.25 -11.63
CA ASP A 503 -11.71 32.32 -11.11
C ASP A 503 -12.05 30.90 -11.60
N THR A 504 -11.05 30.03 -11.85
CA THR A 504 -11.21 28.59 -12.16
C THR A 504 -10.33 27.72 -11.27
N ALA A 505 -10.91 26.69 -10.66
CA ALA A 505 -10.20 25.79 -9.74
C ALA A 505 -10.01 24.39 -10.34
N ASN A 506 -8.78 24.07 -10.72
CA ASN A 506 -8.43 22.81 -11.37
C ASN A 506 -8.39 21.65 -10.35
N VAL A 507 -9.32 20.71 -10.51
CA VAL A 507 -9.41 19.49 -9.70
C VAL A 507 -8.39 18.47 -10.24
N ALA A 508 -7.20 18.47 -9.65
CA ALA A 508 -6.16 17.49 -9.95
C ALA A 508 -6.26 16.24 -9.06
N VAL A 509 -6.06 15.05 -9.64
CA VAL A 509 -5.96 13.80 -8.90
C VAL A 509 -4.74 13.84 -7.98
N GLU A 510 -5.00 13.69 -6.69
CA GLU A 510 -4.02 13.69 -5.63
C GLU A 510 -3.10 12.44 -5.65
N ARG A 511 -2.27 12.24 -4.61
CA ARG A 511 -1.32 11.11 -4.55
C ARG A 511 -2.00 9.74 -4.34
N VAL A 512 -2.54 9.18 -5.41
CA VAL A 512 -3.12 7.83 -5.48
C VAL A 512 -2.06 6.74 -5.73
N HIS A 513 -2.50 5.51 -6.02
CA HIS A 513 -1.66 4.39 -6.47
C HIS A 513 -2.10 3.91 -7.86
N GLY A 514 -1.14 3.79 -8.78
CA GLY A 514 -1.42 3.35 -10.15
C GLY A 514 -2.20 4.38 -10.97
N TRP A 515 -3.04 3.87 -11.87
CA TRP A 515 -3.96 4.62 -12.72
C TRP A 515 -5.38 4.04 -12.54
N PRO A 516 -6.02 4.27 -11.38
CA PRO A 516 -7.35 3.74 -11.09
C PRO A 516 -8.39 4.29 -12.08
N LYS A 517 -9.45 3.53 -12.28
CA LYS A 517 -10.61 3.96 -13.08
C LYS A 517 -11.48 4.93 -12.27
N VAL A 518 -12.11 5.87 -12.95
CA VAL A 518 -13.25 6.63 -12.40
C VAL A 518 -14.41 5.66 -12.21
N ALA A 519 -14.76 5.37 -10.95
CA ALA A 519 -15.88 4.51 -10.59
C ALA A 519 -17.20 5.31 -10.47
N TRP A 520 -17.11 6.62 -10.19
CA TRP A 520 -18.23 7.55 -10.19
C TRP A 520 -17.73 8.99 -10.39
N LEU A 521 -18.54 9.82 -11.04
CA LEU A 521 -18.29 11.22 -11.35
C LEU A 521 -19.60 11.99 -11.10
N ILE A 522 -19.52 13.24 -10.65
CA ILE A 522 -20.68 14.13 -10.58
C ILE A 522 -20.98 14.72 -11.96
N ASP A 523 -22.26 14.85 -12.31
CA ASP A 523 -22.71 15.34 -13.61
C ASP A 523 -22.07 16.69 -14.00
N GLU A 524 -21.80 16.87 -15.30
CA GLU A 524 -21.28 18.13 -15.86
C GLU A 524 -22.32 19.26 -15.75
N ASP A 525 -21.85 20.50 -15.66
CA ASP A 525 -22.64 21.72 -15.45
C ASP A 525 -23.52 21.74 -14.19
N LYS A 526 -23.18 20.88 -13.23
CA LYS A 526 -23.83 20.84 -11.92
C LYS A 526 -23.20 21.84 -10.97
N GLN A 527 -24.03 22.63 -10.28
CA GLN A 527 -23.57 23.50 -9.20
C GLN A 527 -23.17 22.64 -7.99
N VAL A 528 -21.96 22.83 -7.49
CA VAL A 528 -21.41 22.13 -6.32
C VAL A 528 -21.00 23.11 -5.23
N SER A 529 -20.97 22.64 -3.98
CA SER A 529 -20.40 23.34 -2.83
C SER A 529 -19.05 22.76 -2.42
N GLU A 530 -18.22 23.55 -1.75
CA GLU A 530 -16.91 23.13 -1.23
C GLU A 530 -16.99 21.84 -0.40
N GLY A 531 -16.01 20.95 -0.56
CA GLY A 531 -15.95 19.68 0.14
C GLY A 531 -16.92 18.59 -0.40
N THR A 532 -17.85 18.92 -1.29
CA THR A 532 -18.72 17.95 -1.98
C THR A 532 -17.89 16.89 -2.69
N VAL A 533 -18.28 15.62 -2.64
CA VAL A 533 -17.60 14.54 -3.39
C VAL A 533 -17.98 14.67 -4.86
N ILE A 534 -16.99 14.82 -5.73
CA ILE A 534 -17.16 15.08 -7.17
C ILE A 534 -16.64 13.96 -8.05
N ALA A 535 -15.71 13.13 -7.55
CA ALA A 535 -15.33 11.88 -8.20
C ALA A 535 -14.93 10.82 -7.18
N LYS A 536 -15.10 9.55 -7.54
CA LYS A 536 -14.61 8.39 -6.78
C LYS A 536 -13.80 7.50 -7.72
N LEU A 537 -12.60 7.14 -7.28
CA LEU A 537 -11.69 6.27 -8.02
C LEU A 537 -11.77 4.83 -7.48
N ASP A 538 -11.62 3.85 -8.36
CA ASP A 538 -11.66 2.43 -8.03
C ASP A 538 -10.59 2.06 -6.97
N PRO A 539 -10.99 1.54 -5.80
CA PRO A 539 -10.07 1.18 -4.73
C PRO A 539 -9.46 -0.22 -4.87
N ALA A 540 -9.80 -1.04 -5.88
CA ALA A 540 -9.38 -2.44 -5.99
C ALA A 540 -7.85 -2.64 -5.86
N ASP A 541 -7.06 -2.15 -6.82
CA ASP A 541 -5.59 -2.26 -6.82
C ASP A 541 -4.95 -1.62 -5.56
N THR A 542 -5.59 -0.56 -5.03
CA THR A 542 -5.14 0.12 -3.81
C THR A 542 -5.38 -0.73 -2.55
N ASN A 543 -6.52 -1.41 -2.44
CA ASN A 543 -6.84 -2.33 -1.35
C ASN A 543 -5.92 -3.56 -1.37
N GLU A 544 -5.61 -4.07 -2.57
CA GLU A 544 -4.70 -5.21 -2.79
C GLU A 544 -3.27 -4.91 -2.29
N GLU A 545 -2.69 -3.76 -2.68
CA GLU A 545 -1.38 -3.32 -2.18
C GLU A 545 -1.42 -2.96 -0.67
N ILE A 546 -2.55 -2.49 -0.13
CA ILE A 546 -2.72 -2.34 1.33
C ILE A 546 -2.72 -3.71 2.02
N LYS A 547 -3.37 -4.75 1.46
CA LYS A 547 -3.34 -6.11 1.98
C LYS A 547 -1.90 -6.66 2.00
N LYS A 548 -1.19 -6.51 0.87
CA LYS A 548 0.23 -6.90 0.72
C LYS A 548 1.16 -6.14 1.68
N ARG A 549 0.88 -4.88 2.01
CA ARG A 549 1.62 -4.12 3.05
C ARG A 549 1.26 -4.52 4.48
N LYS A 550 -0.01 -4.73 4.81
CA LYS A 550 -0.46 -5.24 6.13
C LYS A 550 0.17 -6.59 6.44
N ALA A 551 0.20 -7.50 5.48
CA ALA A 551 0.87 -8.79 5.62
C ALA A 551 2.37 -8.62 5.95
N ARG A 552 3.09 -7.77 5.21
CA ARG A 552 4.51 -7.46 5.48
C ARG A 552 4.71 -6.85 6.88
N VAL A 553 3.83 -5.96 7.34
CA VAL A 553 3.88 -5.43 8.72
C VAL A 553 3.71 -6.57 9.73
N LYS A 554 2.70 -7.44 9.59
CA LYS A 554 2.51 -8.64 10.45
C LYS A 554 3.78 -9.50 10.48
N THR A 555 4.44 -9.73 9.34
CA THR A 555 5.70 -10.49 9.27
C THR A 555 6.84 -9.83 10.07
N TRP A 556 7.08 -8.53 9.90
CA TRP A 556 8.16 -7.84 10.61
C TRP A 556 7.88 -7.64 12.09
N ALA A 557 6.62 -7.41 12.47
CA ALA A 557 6.19 -7.39 13.87
C ALA A 557 6.39 -8.75 14.55
N ASN A 558 6.00 -9.86 13.91
CA ASN A 558 6.25 -11.20 14.43
C ASN A 558 7.75 -11.51 14.50
N GLN A 559 8.54 -11.14 13.49
CA GLN A 559 10.01 -11.28 13.54
C GLN A 559 10.63 -10.49 14.70
N ARG A 560 10.14 -9.27 14.98
CA ARG A 560 10.61 -8.45 16.12
C ARG A 560 10.15 -8.99 17.47
N LYS A 561 9.00 -9.66 17.56
CA LYS A 561 8.59 -10.42 18.76
C LYS A 561 9.53 -11.61 18.97
N THR A 562 9.67 -12.50 17.98
CA THR A 562 10.54 -13.68 18.09
C THR A 562 12.00 -13.31 18.38
N GLU A 563 12.54 -12.24 17.79
CA GLU A 563 13.90 -11.78 18.13
C GLU A 563 13.99 -11.22 19.56
N ALA A 564 12.92 -10.58 20.08
CA ALA A 564 12.87 -10.10 21.47
C ALA A 564 12.78 -11.26 22.47
N GLU A 565 11.91 -12.27 22.24
CA GLU A 565 11.84 -13.46 23.10
C GLU A 565 13.17 -14.24 23.05
N ASN A 566 13.76 -14.42 21.88
CA ASN A 566 15.09 -15.05 21.73
C ASN A 566 16.20 -14.30 22.48
N ILE A 567 16.07 -12.98 22.68
CA ILE A 567 16.99 -12.17 23.47
C ILE A 567 16.69 -12.29 24.97
N ALA A 568 15.42 -12.37 25.36
CA ALA A 568 15.00 -12.59 26.75
C ALA A 568 15.44 -13.96 27.27
N ILE A 569 15.24 -15.03 26.48
CA ILE A 569 15.76 -16.38 26.75
C ILE A 569 17.27 -16.31 27.00
N ARG A 570 18.05 -15.79 26.05
CA ARG A 570 19.52 -15.72 26.16
C ARG A 570 20.00 -14.89 27.35
N ALA A 571 19.27 -13.83 27.72
CA ALA A 571 19.60 -13.03 28.89
C ALA A 571 19.44 -13.85 30.18
N ARG A 572 18.31 -14.55 30.34
CA ARG A 572 18.07 -15.45 31.50
C ARG A 572 18.98 -16.67 31.50
N GLU A 573 19.29 -17.24 30.34
CA GLU A 573 20.29 -18.31 30.23
C GLU A 573 21.66 -17.83 30.72
N ASN A 574 22.12 -16.67 30.26
CA ASN A 574 23.41 -16.12 30.66
C ASN A 574 23.45 -15.73 32.16
N GLU A 575 22.32 -15.29 32.74
CA GLU A 575 22.14 -15.04 34.17
C GLU A 575 22.20 -16.35 34.98
N PHE A 576 21.42 -17.37 34.59
CA PHE A 576 21.45 -18.73 35.13
C PHE A 576 22.87 -19.34 35.12
N TYR A 577 23.57 -19.27 33.98
CA TYR A 577 24.92 -19.81 33.87
C TYR A 577 25.93 -19.03 34.72
N LEU A 578 25.76 -17.73 34.94
CA LEU A 578 26.60 -16.94 35.85
C LEU A 578 26.37 -17.34 37.30
N GLU A 579 25.12 -17.45 37.74
CA GLU A 579 24.79 -17.84 39.12
C GLU A 579 25.23 -19.27 39.41
N ARG A 580 24.94 -20.22 38.50
CA ARG A 580 25.42 -21.60 38.58
C ARG A 580 26.95 -21.69 38.62
N ALA A 581 27.65 -20.85 37.85
CA ALA A 581 29.11 -20.82 37.88
C ALA A 581 29.66 -20.24 39.20
N GLY A 582 28.97 -19.25 39.79
CA GLY A 582 29.26 -18.73 41.13
C GLY A 582 29.04 -19.77 42.24
N ASN A 583 27.90 -20.45 42.24
CA ASN A 583 27.61 -21.54 43.19
C ASN A 583 28.62 -22.69 43.08
N LEU A 584 29.06 -23.03 41.86
CA LEU A 584 30.10 -24.02 41.64
C LEU A 584 31.49 -23.53 42.09
N LEU A 585 31.81 -22.23 41.98
CA LEU A 585 33.02 -21.66 42.58
C LEU A 585 32.97 -21.70 44.12
N GLU A 586 31.81 -21.43 44.74
CA GLU A 586 31.65 -21.59 46.19
C GLU A 586 31.80 -23.06 46.61
N ILE A 587 31.27 -24.02 45.84
CA ILE A 587 31.48 -25.46 46.08
C ILE A 587 32.97 -25.84 46.07
N GLU A 588 33.77 -25.35 45.11
CA GLU A 588 35.21 -25.67 45.07
C GLU A 588 36.02 -24.89 46.11
N LYS A 589 35.62 -23.68 46.46
CA LYS A 589 36.19 -22.99 47.63
C LYS A 589 35.98 -23.82 48.91
N LEU A 590 34.78 -24.35 49.11
CA LEU A 590 34.43 -25.21 50.24
C LEU A 590 35.09 -26.60 50.20
N SER A 591 35.53 -27.07 49.02
CA SER A 591 36.32 -28.31 48.88
C SER A 591 37.78 -28.07 49.23
N PHE A 592 38.36 -26.97 48.75
CA PHE A 592 39.71 -26.49 49.08
C PHE A 592 39.87 -26.15 50.57
N GLU A 593 38.96 -25.38 51.17
CA GLU A 593 39.00 -25.04 52.59
C GLU A 593 38.95 -26.30 53.47
N ARG A 594 38.12 -27.29 53.10
CA ARG A 594 38.03 -28.58 53.81
C ARG A 594 39.31 -29.41 53.74
N LEU A 595 40.11 -29.33 52.68
CA LEU A 595 41.40 -30.06 52.57
C LEU A 595 42.46 -29.57 53.55
N ARG A 596 42.23 -28.42 54.22
CA ARG A 596 43.10 -27.86 55.26
C ARG A 596 42.82 -28.44 56.66
N ASP A 597 41.60 -28.91 56.91
CA ASP A 597 41.15 -29.40 58.22
C ASP A 597 41.35 -30.92 58.35
N GLN A 598 42.50 -31.33 58.88
CA GLN A 598 42.83 -32.74 59.10
C GLN A 598 42.04 -33.35 60.28
N GLU A 599 40.92 -34.02 59.99
CA GLU A 599 40.13 -34.74 60.98
C GLU A 599 40.62 -36.17 61.29
N GLU A 600 40.53 -36.59 62.57
CA GLU A 600 40.75 -37.98 62.98
C GLU A 600 39.70 -38.95 62.38
N THR A 601 40.08 -39.67 61.32
CA THR A 601 39.21 -40.65 60.67
C THR A 601 39.12 -41.97 61.44
N ALA A 602 38.03 -42.72 61.25
CA ALA A 602 37.90 -44.09 61.77
C ALA A 602 38.99 -45.04 61.26
N GLY A 603 39.55 -44.78 60.07
CA GLY A 603 40.71 -45.50 59.51
C GLY A 603 41.98 -45.24 60.32
N LEU A 604 42.29 -43.97 60.61
CA LEU A 604 43.43 -43.59 61.46
C LEU A 604 43.31 -44.21 62.87
N LEU A 605 42.12 -44.14 63.48
CA LEU A 605 41.86 -44.78 64.78
C LEU A 605 42.09 -46.31 64.73
N ALA A 606 41.69 -46.97 63.65
CA ALA A 606 41.92 -48.40 63.47
C ALA A 606 43.39 -48.76 63.22
N SER A 607 44.14 -47.94 62.47
CA SER A 607 45.60 -48.08 62.31
C SER A 607 46.33 -47.89 63.65
N ARG A 608 45.99 -46.86 64.43
CA ARG A 608 46.55 -46.63 65.77
C ARG A 608 46.29 -47.80 66.72
N LEU A 609 45.06 -48.33 66.76
CA LEU A 609 44.74 -49.53 67.54
C LEU A 609 45.58 -50.73 67.07
N SER A 610 45.68 -50.95 65.75
CA SER A 610 46.42 -52.07 65.17
C SER A 610 47.90 -52.02 65.51
N HIS A 611 48.52 -50.84 65.42
CA HIS A 611 49.89 -50.58 65.83
C HIS A 611 50.08 -50.87 67.33
N THR A 612 49.23 -50.30 68.19
CA THR A 612 49.30 -50.48 69.66
C THR A 612 49.18 -51.96 70.06
N LEU A 613 48.24 -52.70 69.48
CA LEU A 613 48.07 -54.14 69.76
C LEU A 613 49.24 -54.97 69.23
N ALA A 614 49.86 -54.59 68.10
CA ALA A 614 51.06 -55.24 67.58
C ALA A 614 52.28 -54.99 68.48
N THR A 615 52.44 -53.78 69.02
CA THR A 615 53.49 -53.44 70.01
C THR A 615 53.34 -54.30 71.27
N ILE A 616 52.16 -54.28 71.91
CA ILE A 616 51.86 -55.07 73.12
C ILE A 616 52.11 -56.58 72.88
N ARG A 617 51.79 -57.09 71.68
CA ARG A 617 52.05 -58.48 71.30
C ARG A 617 53.55 -58.78 71.20
N LEU A 618 54.34 -57.89 70.60
CA LEU A 618 55.78 -58.05 70.44
C LEU A 618 56.50 -57.99 71.80
N ASP A 619 56.14 -57.04 72.66
CA ASP A 619 56.75 -56.89 73.99
C ASP A 619 56.50 -58.11 74.89
N PHE A 620 55.28 -58.63 74.91
CA PHE A 620 54.96 -59.87 75.61
C PHE A 620 55.77 -61.07 75.08
N LEU A 621 56.01 -61.16 73.77
CA LEU A 621 56.85 -62.20 73.18
C LEU A 621 58.33 -62.01 73.51
N ASN A 622 58.81 -60.77 73.56
CA ASN A 622 60.18 -60.42 73.95
C ASN A 622 60.46 -60.84 75.41
N ARG A 623 59.63 -60.39 76.36
CA ARG A 623 59.74 -60.77 77.78
C ARG A 623 59.61 -62.29 77.98
N ARG A 624 58.74 -62.96 77.22
CA ARG A 624 58.63 -64.43 77.25
C ARG A 624 59.91 -65.12 76.78
N ILE A 625 60.54 -64.63 75.71
CA ILE A 625 61.81 -65.17 75.21
C ILE A 625 62.95 -64.90 76.19
N GLU A 626 63.03 -63.69 76.75
CA GLU A 626 64.02 -63.30 77.75
C GLU A 626 63.95 -64.21 79.00
N ARG A 627 62.75 -64.55 79.49
CA ARG A 627 62.57 -65.54 80.57
C ARG A 627 63.00 -66.95 80.18
N VAL A 628 62.70 -67.37 78.94
CA VAL A 628 63.13 -68.68 78.41
C VAL A 628 64.65 -68.75 78.26
N GLU A 629 65.31 -67.67 77.85
CA GLU A 629 66.77 -67.60 77.68
C GLU A 629 67.52 -67.41 79.02
N ARG A 630 66.88 -66.85 80.06
CA ARG A 630 67.39 -66.84 81.45
C ARG A 630 67.20 -68.15 82.22
N THR A 631 66.23 -68.98 81.83
CA THR A 631 65.97 -70.28 82.49
C THR A 631 66.94 -71.34 81.98
N VAL A 632 67.42 -72.23 82.85
CA VAL A 632 68.48 -73.20 82.50
C VAL A 632 68.07 -74.08 81.30
N ARG A 633 69.02 -74.32 80.39
CA ARG A 633 68.86 -74.92 79.05
C ARG A 633 68.17 -76.30 78.96
N THR A 634 67.82 -76.94 80.06
CA THR A 634 67.26 -78.29 80.13
C THR A 634 65.72 -78.36 80.12
N ALA A 635 65.01 -77.23 80.17
CA ALA A 635 63.56 -77.21 80.37
C ALA A 635 62.67 -77.18 79.11
N LEU A 636 63.22 -76.93 77.91
CA LEU A 636 62.44 -76.71 76.68
C LEU A 636 63.12 -77.32 75.44
N SER A 637 62.31 -77.77 74.48
CA SER A 637 62.80 -78.37 73.23
C SER A 637 63.38 -77.33 72.26
N PRO A 638 64.45 -77.65 71.49
CA PRO A 638 64.93 -76.80 70.40
C PRO A 638 63.84 -76.40 69.40
N LEU A 639 62.85 -77.27 69.17
CA LEU A 639 61.69 -76.99 68.32
C LEU A 639 60.81 -75.86 68.87
N GLU A 640 60.73 -75.70 70.19
CA GLU A 640 59.89 -74.69 70.85
C GLU A 640 60.58 -73.34 70.84
N ILE A 641 61.90 -73.29 71.06
CA ILE A 641 62.72 -72.09 70.86
C ILE A 641 62.62 -71.64 69.39
N ALA A 642 62.66 -72.57 68.43
CA ALA A 642 62.47 -72.28 67.00
C ALA A 642 61.02 -71.91 66.62
N ARG A 643 60.01 -72.26 67.43
CA ARG A 643 58.63 -71.72 67.30
C ARG A 643 58.59 -70.28 67.81
N LEU A 644 59.06 -70.03 69.04
CA LEU A 644 59.09 -68.71 69.66
C LEU A 644 59.83 -67.67 68.81
N LYS A 645 61.00 -67.99 68.25
CA LYS A 645 61.76 -67.07 67.39
C LYS A 645 61.02 -66.75 66.07
N ARG A 646 60.25 -67.71 65.51
CA ARG A 646 59.37 -67.46 64.34
C ARG A 646 58.16 -66.62 64.71
N ASP A 647 57.55 -66.84 65.87
CA ASP A 647 56.38 -66.07 66.30
C ASP A 647 56.75 -64.64 66.73
N ARG A 648 57.96 -64.42 67.27
CA ARG A 648 58.54 -63.09 67.43
C ARG A 648 58.76 -62.41 66.07
N ARG A 649 59.40 -63.09 65.09
CA ARG A 649 59.59 -62.52 63.73
C ARG A 649 58.27 -62.21 63.03
N ARG A 650 57.21 -62.99 63.27
CA ARG A 650 55.84 -62.68 62.81
C ARG A 650 55.27 -61.43 63.49
N ALA A 651 55.51 -61.24 64.79
CA ALA A 651 55.08 -60.04 65.51
C ALA A 651 55.87 -58.79 65.09
N GLU A 652 57.18 -58.91 64.84
CA GLU A 652 58.02 -57.85 64.25
C GLU A 652 57.42 -57.37 62.91
N LEU A 653 57.16 -58.29 61.97
CA LEU A 653 56.55 -57.98 60.67
C LEU A 653 55.10 -57.46 60.79
N GLN A 654 54.34 -57.90 61.79
CA GLN A 654 53.01 -57.36 62.07
C GLN A 654 53.07 -55.92 62.58
N LEU A 655 54.03 -55.60 63.46
CA LEU A 655 54.25 -54.23 63.92
C LEU A 655 54.73 -53.32 62.79
N GLU A 656 55.68 -53.77 61.97
CA GLU A 656 56.17 -53.06 60.78
C GLU A 656 55.03 -52.75 59.79
N SER A 657 54.21 -53.75 59.45
CA SER A 657 53.04 -53.54 58.58
C SER A 657 51.92 -52.70 59.20
N ALA A 658 51.77 -52.72 60.53
CA ALA A 658 50.82 -51.85 61.23
C ALA A 658 51.34 -50.41 61.33
N LYS A 659 52.66 -50.21 61.46
CA LYS A 659 53.30 -48.90 61.43
C LYS A 659 53.20 -48.26 60.05
N LEU A 660 53.52 -48.98 58.96
CA LEU A 660 53.37 -48.46 57.60
C LEU A 660 51.91 -48.05 57.26
N ARG A 661 50.92 -48.69 57.89
CA ARG A 661 49.49 -48.31 57.79
C ARG A 661 49.08 -47.16 58.70
N LEU A 662 49.88 -46.86 59.72
CA LEU A 662 49.71 -45.70 60.60
C LEU A 662 50.40 -44.49 59.99
N ASP A 663 51.68 -44.62 59.61
CA ASP A 663 52.48 -43.59 58.92
C ASP A 663 51.67 -43.05 57.72
N LYS A 664 51.18 -43.92 56.82
CA LYS A 664 50.32 -43.53 55.68
C LYS A 664 48.95 -42.95 56.06
N ALA A 665 48.43 -43.22 57.26
CA ALA A 665 47.18 -42.65 57.76
C ALA A 665 47.39 -41.30 58.49
N GLU A 666 48.63 -40.98 58.86
CA GLU A 666 49.04 -39.72 59.49
C GLU A 666 49.69 -38.75 58.49
N GLU A 667 50.16 -39.23 57.34
CA GLU A 667 50.53 -38.40 56.16
C GLU A 667 49.37 -37.51 55.67
N GLY A 668 48.11 -38.01 55.78
CA GLY A 668 46.91 -37.22 55.54
C GLY A 668 46.74 -36.76 54.08
N VAL A 669 46.46 -35.45 53.90
CA VAL A 669 46.34 -34.81 52.59
C VAL A 669 47.73 -34.41 52.09
N THR A 670 48.09 -34.81 50.87
CA THR A 670 49.40 -34.53 50.29
C THR A 670 49.53 -33.08 49.79
N PRO A 671 50.76 -32.52 49.72
CA PRO A 671 50.98 -31.20 49.11
C PRO A 671 50.55 -31.14 47.64
N LEU A 672 50.53 -32.27 46.92
CA LEU A 672 50.06 -32.32 45.53
C LEU A 672 48.55 -32.07 45.44
N GLU A 673 47.76 -32.71 46.31
CA GLU A 673 46.30 -32.53 46.36
C GLU A 673 45.94 -31.09 46.79
N GLN A 674 46.73 -30.47 47.66
CA GLN A 674 46.56 -29.06 48.03
C GLN A 674 46.81 -28.12 46.85
N CYS A 675 47.94 -28.29 46.13
CA CYS A 675 48.24 -27.49 44.94
C CYS A 675 47.24 -27.72 43.79
N GLN A 676 46.69 -28.93 43.67
CA GLN A 676 45.64 -29.23 42.69
C GLN A 676 44.34 -28.49 43.02
N ALA A 677 43.85 -28.57 44.26
CA ALA A 677 42.63 -27.88 44.67
C ALA A 677 42.77 -26.33 44.60
N GLU A 678 43.95 -25.78 44.90
CA GLU A 678 44.24 -24.34 44.70
C GLU A 678 44.19 -23.95 43.21
N PHE A 679 44.81 -24.75 42.34
CA PHE A 679 44.76 -24.55 40.88
C PHE A 679 43.33 -24.66 40.34
N ASP A 680 42.57 -25.67 40.78
CA ASP A 680 41.19 -25.89 40.34
C ASP A 680 40.29 -24.72 40.75
N HIS A 681 40.39 -24.23 42.00
CA HIS A 681 39.71 -23.00 42.46
C HIS A 681 40.05 -21.78 41.58
N LEU A 682 41.34 -21.49 41.38
CA LEU A 682 41.79 -20.33 40.59
C LEU A 682 41.38 -20.44 39.10
N SER A 683 41.40 -21.65 38.54
CA SER A 683 40.92 -21.90 37.17
C SER A 683 39.40 -21.67 37.06
N ARG A 684 38.65 -22.05 38.12
CA ARG A 684 37.20 -21.83 38.22
C ARG A 684 36.89 -20.34 38.31
N GLU A 685 37.60 -19.60 39.15
CA GLU A 685 37.46 -18.13 39.29
C GLU A 685 37.73 -17.41 37.95
N LEU A 686 38.81 -17.78 37.25
CA LEU A 686 39.11 -17.28 35.92
C LEU A 686 37.99 -17.61 34.90
N SER A 687 37.41 -18.81 34.97
CA SER A 687 36.30 -19.22 34.10
C SER A 687 35.03 -18.38 34.33
N VAL A 688 34.71 -18.03 35.58
CA VAL A 688 33.58 -17.15 35.92
C VAL A 688 33.83 -15.73 35.37
N SER A 689 35.01 -15.16 35.63
CA SER A 689 35.32 -13.78 35.23
C SER A 689 35.40 -13.59 33.70
N THR A 690 35.82 -14.61 32.96
CA THR A 690 35.86 -14.58 31.49
C THR A 690 34.48 -14.80 30.89
N TYR A 691 33.63 -15.63 31.50
CA TYR A 691 32.24 -15.78 31.09
C TYR A 691 31.42 -14.49 31.33
N ALA A 692 31.58 -13.83 32.48
CA ALA A 692 30.91 -12.55 32.76
C ALA A 692 31.20 -11.46 31.71
N LYS A 693 32.47 -11.30 31.32
CA LYS A 693 32.88 -10.38 30.24
C LYS A 693 32.28 -10.78 28.89
N ARG A 694 32.13 -12.08 28.60
CA ARG A 694 31.45 -12.54 27.39
C ARG A 694 29.97 -12.15 27.41
N VAL A 695 29.25 -12.38 28.52
CA VAL A 695 27.83 -12.02 28.69
C VAL A 695 27.61 -10.52 28.46
N GLU A 696 28.49 -9.65 28.98
CA GLU A 696 28.45 -8.20 28.72
C GLU A 696 28.50 -7.89 27.20
N THR A 697 29.44 -8.48 26.46
CA THR A 697 29.55 -8.27 25.00
C THR A 697 28.37 -8.82 24.22
N GLU A 698 27.79 -9.95 24.66
CA GLU A 698 26.59 -10.53 24.03
C GLU A 698 25.35 -9.67 24.30
N ASN A 699 25.18 -9.13 25.51
CA ASN A 699 24.08 -8.22 25.84
C ASN A 699 24.15 -6.91 25.03
N ALA A 700 25.35 -6.34 24.86
CA ALA A 700 25.55 -5.20 23.96
C ALA A 700 25.11 -5.53 22.51
N ARG A 701 25.52 -6.70 21.99
CA ARG A 701 25.16 -7.19 20.64
C ARG A 701 23.65 -7.43 20.50
N ASN A 702 23.01 -8.05 21.50
CA ASN A 702 21.57 -8.30 21.53
C ASN A 702 20.78 -6.99 21.49
N SER A 703 21.17 -5.98 22.26
CA SER A 703 20.52 -4.66 22.26
C SER A 703 20.55 -3.98 20.89
N TYR A 704 21.64 -4.15 20.12
CA TYR A 704 21.75 -3.65 18.75
C TYR A 704 20.85 -4.40 17.78
N MET A 705 20.71 -5.72 17.93
CA MET A 705 19.84 -6.56 17.09
C MET A 705 18.36 -6.22 17.29
N LEU A 706 17.91 -6.02 18.53
CA LEU A 706 16.54 -5.57 18.82
C LEU A 706 16.25 -4.19 18.20
N ARG A 707 17.12 -3.19 18.43
CA ARG A 707 17.05 -1.85 17.80
C ARG A 707 17.13 -1.89 16.26
N ARG A 708 17.64 -2.98 15.68
CA ARG A 708 17.64 -3.19 14.22
C ARG A 708 16.28 -3.75 13.76
N ALA A 709 15.69 -4.70 14.48
CA ALA A 709 14.36 -5.24 14.19
C ALA A 709 13.27 -4.17 14.27
N GLU A 710 13.24 -3.37 15.35
CA GLU A 710 12.31 -2.24 15.55
C GLU A 710 12.33 -1.24 14.38
N ARG A 711 13.53 -0.91 13.88
CA ARG A 711 13.71 0.00 12.73
C ARG A 711 13.24 -0.60 11.40
N TYR A 712 13.15 -1.92 11.26
CA TYR A 712 12.48 -2.54 10.11
C TYR A 712 10.96 -2.49 10.27
N GLU A 713 10.42 -2.93 11.41
CA GLU A 713 8.97 -2.87 11.72
C GLU A 713 8.41 -1.47 11.44
N ARG A 714 9.00 -0.44 12.05
CA ARG A 714 8.57 0.96 11.88
C ARG A 714 8.62 1.43 10.43
N ARG A 715 9.68 1.07 9.67
CA ARG A 715 9.80 1.39 8.24
C ARG A 715 8.68 0.78 7.39
N TYR A 716 8.18 -0.41 7.74
CA TYR A 716 7.06 -1.01 7.04
C TYR A 716 5.71 -0.43 7.49
N GLN A 717 5.58 -0.01 8.75
CA GLN A 717 4.42 0.75 9.23
C GLN A 717 4.31 2.11 8.52
N GLU A 718 5.38 2.91 8.51
CA GLU A 718 5.48 4.19 7.77
C GLU A 718 5.03 4.05 6.30
N ARG A 719 5.34 2.91 5.67
CA ARG A 719 4.96 2.56 4.28
C ARG A 719 3.49 2.11 4.13
N LEU A 720 2.89 1.53 5.16
CA LEU A 720 1.47 1.20 5.21
C LEU A 720 0.64 2.48 5.44
N ASP A 721 1.03 3.33 6.37
CA ASP A 721 0.37 4.61 6.65
C ASP A 721 0.42 5.52 5.41
N SER A 722 1.58 5.56 4.73
CA SER A 722 1.78 6.22 3.43
C SER A 722 1.03 5.57 2.25
N MET A 723 0.27 4.50 2.48
CA MET A 723 -0.65 3.86 1.53
C MET A 723 -2.11 4.08 1.91
N LEU A 724 -2.44 4.04 3.21
CA LEU A 724 -3.78 4.35 3.73
C LEU A 724 -4.20 5.77 3.32
N LYS A 725 -3.30 6.75 3.44
CA LYS A 725 -3.53 8.12 2.94
C LYS A 725 -3.82 8.20 1.42
N ARG A 726 -3.29 7.26 0.63
CA ARG A 726 -3.57 7.21 -0.82
C ARG A 726 -4.94 6.62 -1.13
N LYS A 727 -5.51 5.83 -0.22
CA LYS A 727 -6.88 5.32 -0.30
C LYS A 727 -7.89 6.40 0.06
N GLU A 728 -7.59 7.24 1.04
CA GLU A 728 -8.38 8.44 1.36
C GLU A 728 -8.49 9.35 0.13
N ASN A 729 -7.35 9.57 -0.55
CA ASN A 729 -7.23 10.36 -1.78
C ASN A 729 -7.93 9.77 -3.04
N LEU A 730 -8.62 8.61 -2.94
CA LEU A 730 -9.47 8.09 -4.01
C LEU A 730 -10.86 8.76 -4.04
N VAL A 731 -11.24 9.48 -2.98
CA VAL A 731 -12.49 10.23 -2.88
C VAL A 731 -12.20 11.71 -3.11
N ILE A 732 -12.36 12.16 -4.35
CA ILE A 732 -12.01 13.52 -4.77
C ILE A 732 -13.16 14.46 -4.42
N ARG A 733 -12.80 15.61 -3.84
CA ARG A 733 -13.75 16.63 -3.34
C ARG A 733 -13.54 17.96 -4.06
N ALA A 734 -14.62 18.73 -4.15
CA ALA A 734 -14.61 20.08 -4.67
C ALA A 734 -13.72 21.00 -3.80
N PRO A 735 -12.65 21.62 -4.34
CA PRO A 735 -11.82 22.57 -3.60
C PRO A 735 -12.52 23.89 -3.23
N ARG A 736 -13.70 24.16 -3.82
CA ARG A 736 -14.57 25.31 -3.51
C ARG A 736 -15.99 25.08 -4.08
N ALA A 737 -16.89 26.04 -3.91
CA ALA A 737 -18.17 26.07 -4.63
C ALA A 737 -18.01 26.56 -6.09
N GLY A 738 -18.97 26.20 -6.96
CA GLY A 738 -19.01 26.65 -8.36
C GLY A 738 -19.73 25.68 -9.30
N LEU A 739 -19.56 25.88 -10.61
CA LEU A 739 -20.06 25.01 -11.68
C LEU A 739 -19.00 23.96 -12.05
N ALA A 740 -19.36 22.68 -12.12
CA ALA A 740 -18.42 21.58 -12.42
C ALA A 740 -18.32 21.27 -13.93
N GLN A 741 -17.14 21.47 -14.52
CA GLN A 741 -16.86 21.25 -15.95
C GLN A 741 -15.84 20.11 -16.15
N TYR A 742 -16.04 19.21 -17.12
CA TYR A 742 -15.15 18.07 -17.35
C TYR A 742 -13.90 18.44 -18.16
N SER A 743 -12.71 18.12 -17.62
CA SER A 743 -11.45 18.29 -18.34
C SER A 743 -11.25 17.18 -19.38
N LYS A 744 -10.54 17.50 -20.47
CA LYS A 744 -10.08 16.51 -21.46
C LYS A 744 -8.90 15.71 -20.89
N VAL A 745 -9.07 14.41 -20.68
CA VAL A 745 -8.07 13.48 -20.13
C VAL A 745 -7.57 12.50 -21.20
N TYR A 746 -6.33 12.02 -21.04
CA TYR A 746 -5.75 11.01 -21.93
C TYR A 746 -6.19 9.60 -21.51
N SER A 747 -7.07 8.97 -22.29
CA SER A 747 -7.67 7.66 -22.02
C SER A 747 -7.80 6.85 -23.31
N GLY A 748 -7.54 5.54 -23.28
CA GLY A 748 -7.64 4.66 -24.47
C GLY A 748 -6.70 4.99 -25.65
N GLY A 749 -5.81 5.97 -25.51
CA GLY A 749 -4.94 6.49 -26.57
C GLY A 749 -5.38 7.84 -27.16
N VAL A 750 -6.52 8.39 -26.73
CA VAL A 750 -7.13 9.64 -27.23
C VAL A 750 -7.24 10.66 -26.09
N TRP A 751 -7.32 11.95 -26.40
CA TRP A 751 -7.71 12.99 -25.44
C TRP A 751 -9.21 13.25 -25.59
N ALA A 752 -10.01 12.89 -24.59
CA ALA A 752 -11.47 13.04 -24.59
C ALA A 752 -11.94 13.62 -23.26
N LYS A 753 -13.17 14.18 -23.18
CA LYS A 753 -13.79 14.54 -21.89
C LYS A 753 -13.77 13.31 -20.96
N ILE A 754 -13.55 13.54 -19.66
CA ILE A 754 -13.56 12.46 -18.68
C ILE A 754 -14.94 11.79 -18.57
N THR A 755 -14.92 10.47 -18.40
CA THR A 755 -16.12 9.63 -18.25
C THR A 755 -15.90 8.58 -17.16
N VAL A 756 -16.99 7.97 -16.68
CA VAL A 756 -16.92 6.74 -15.86
C VAL A 756 -16.17 5.66 -16.65
N GLY A 757 -15.28 4.92 -15.98
CA GLY A 757 -14.36 3.96 -16.60
C GLY A 757 -13.03 4.55 -17.08
N SER A 758 -12.91 5.87 -17.28
CA SER A 758 -11.64 6.51 -17.67
C SER A 758 -10.54 6.29 -16.62
N GLN A 759 -9.30 6.06 -17.07
CA GLN A 759 -8.15 5.88 -16.17
C GLN A 759 -7.45 7.21 -15.88
N VAL A 760 -7.21 7.53 -14.60
CA VAL A 760 -6.58 8.79 -14.21
C VAL A 760 -5.44 8.58 -13.21
N GLY A 761 -4.29 9.19 -13.50
CA GLY A 761 -3.07 9.12 -12.68
C GLY A 761 -2.86 10.35 -11.80
N GLN A 762 -1.92 10.27 -10.86
CA GLN A 762 -1.53 11.41 -10.01
C GLN A 762 -1.15 12.65 -10.86
N ARG A 763 -1.65 13.83 -10.47
CA ARG A 763 -1.55 15.15 -11.16
C ARG A 763 -2.34 15.31 -12.46
N VAL A 764 -3.15 14.34 -12.89
CA VAL A 764 -4.10 14.57 -13.99
C VAL A 764 -5.20 15.51 -13.49
N VAL A 765 -5.44 16.61 -14.19
CA VAL A 765 -6.63 17.45 -13.97
C VAL A 765 -7.81 16.74 -14.62
N ILE A 766 -8.88 16.54 -13.85
CA ILE A 766 -10.07 15.78 -14.28
C ILE A 766 -11.31 16.66 -14.47
N MET A 767 -11.35 17.79 -13.79
CA MET A 767 -12.50 18.69 -13.72
C MET A 767 -11.99 20.08 -13.37
N GLU A 768 -12.70 21.10 -13.80
CA GLU A 768 -12.50 22.49 -13.37
C GLU A 768 -13.79 22.98 -12.72
N ILE A 769 -13.67 23.68 -11.59
CA ILE A 769 -14.82 24.29 -10.92
C ILE A 769 -14.77 25.79 -11.18
N ALA A 770 -15.66 26.29 -12.03
CA ALA A 770 -15.78 27.72 -12.35
C ALA A 770 -16.59 28.45 -11.28
N ASP A 771 -16.09 29.59 -10.78
CA ASP A 771 -16.93 30.48 -9.98
C ASP A 771 -17.77 31.36 -10.92
N VAL A 772 -19.09 31.11 -10.92
CA VAL A 772 -20.05 31.79 -11.78
C VAL A 772 -20.69 33.02 -11.13
N THR A 773 -20.31 33.36 -9.89
CA THR A 773 -20.85 34.54 -9.17
C THR A 773 -20.26 35.87 -9.63
N ARG A 774 -19.20 35.83 -10.43
CA ARG A 774 -18.62 36.98 -11.13
C ARG A 774 -18.08 36.52 -12.48
N MET A 775 -18.39 37.27 -13.53
CA MET A 775 -17.89 37.01 -14.87
C MET A 775 -17.26 38.27 -15.45
N PHE A 776 -16.18 38.10 -16.21
CA PHE A 776 -15.51 39.17 -16.91
C PHE A 776 -15.31 38.81 -18.39
N ILE A 777 -15.50 39.78 -19.27
CA ILE A 777 -15.17 39.62 -20.68
C ILE A 777 -13.67 39.85 -20.83
N ARG A 778 -12.95 38.87 -21.38
CA ARG A 778 -11.54 39.05 -21.75
C ARG A 778 -11.46 39.39 -23.23
N LEU A 779 -11.14 40.65 -23.52
CA LEU A 779 -11.08 41.18 -24.88
C LEU A 779 -9.70 41.74 -25.22
N ALA A 780 -9.35 41.69 -26.50
CA ALA A 780 -8.04 42.11 -27.01
C ALA A 780 -8.13 43.49 -27.66
N MET A 781 -7.53 44.50 -27.03
CA MET A 781 -7.47 45.88 -27.50
C MET A 781 -6.21 46.14 -28.34
N PRO A 782 -6.31 46.79 -29.52
CA PRO A 782 -5.16 47.33 -30.24
C PRO A 782 -4.36 48.36 -29.42
N GLU A 783 -3.02 48.31 -29.47
CA GLU A 783 -2.10 49.16 -28.68
C GLU A 783 -2.43 50.67 -28.77
N LYS A 784 -2.92 51.15 -29.92
CA LYS A 784 -3.35 52.55 -30.12
C LYS A 784 -4.41 53.05 -29.12
N HIS A 785 -5.21 52.15 -28.54
CA HIS A 785 -6.26 52.48 -27.58
C HIS A 785 -5.81 52.41 -26.10
N TYR A 786 -4.55 52.04 -25.83
CA TYR A 786 -4.03 51.89 -24.46
C TYR A 786 -4.15 53.16 -23.61
N THR A 787 -4.04 54.34 -24.22
CA THR A 787 -4.20 55.64 -23.54
C THR A 787 -5.67 56.06 -23.35
N ARG A 788 -6.62 55.44 -24.07
CA ARG A 788 -8.06 55.70 -23.96
C ARG A 788 -8.74 54.79 -22.93
N VAL A 789 -8.17 53.62 -22.63
CA VAL A 789 -8.73 52.65 -21.66
C VAL A 789 -8.09 52.79 -20.28
N SER A 790 -8.92 52.86 -19.24
CA SER A 790 -8.45 52.88 -17.84
C SER A 790 -9.38 52.09 -16.91
N ARG A 791 -8.85 51.67 -15.75
CA ARG A 791 -9.62 50.94 -14.74
C ARG A 791 -10.74 51.84 -14.19
N GLY A 792 -11.97 51.38 -14.27
CA GLY A 792 -13.18 52.12 -13.89
C GLY A 792 -13.96 52.73 -15.07
N LEU A 793 -13.44 52.67 -16.30
CA LEU A 793 -14.17 53.07 -17.50
C LEU A 793 -15.46 52.23 -17.64
N GLY A 794 -16.60 52.90 -17.80
CA GLY A 794 -17.88 52.27 -18.12
C GLY A 794 -17.97 51.98 -19.62
N VAL A 795 -18.58 50.84 -19.96
CA VAL A 795 -18.75 50.33 -21.32
C VAL A 795 -20.11 49.65 -21.47
N ASP A 796 -20.59 49.56 -22.69
CA ASP A 796 -21.84 48.85 -23.02
C ASP A 796 -21.51 47.46 -23.58
N VAL A 797 -22.33 46.48 -23.24
CA VAL A 797 -22.04 45.05 -23.47
C VAL A 797 -23.24 44.39 -24.12
N ARG A 798 -23.10 43.93 -25.36
CA ARG A 798 -24.10 43.12 -26.08
C ARG A 798 -23.68 41.66 -26.08
N ILE A 799 -24.59 40.75 -25.74
CA ILE A 799 -24.33 39.29 -25.77
C ILE A 799 -25.42 38.66 -26.64
N PRO A 800 -25.23 38.58 -27.97
CA PRO A 800 -26.28 38.19 -28.93
C PRO A 800 -26.88 36.79 -28.68
N SER A 801 -26.16 35.91 -27.99
CA SER A 801 -26.60 34.57 -27.60
C SER A 801 -27.44 34.52 -26.31
N LEU A 802 -27.64 35.67 -25.64
CA LEU A 802 -28.51 35.82 -24.48
C LEU A 802 -29.58 36.90 -24.68
N THR A 803 -29.21 38.11 -25.14
CA THR A 803 -30.12 39.26 -25.28
C THR A 803 -29.66 40.27 -26.33
N ASP A 804 -30.62 40.88 -27.05
CA ASP A 804 -30.38 42.02 -27.93
C ASP A 804 -30.16 43.35 -27.17
N THR A 805 -30.63 43.45 -25.93
CA THR A 805 -30.41 44.62 -25.06
C THR A 805 -28.96 44.74 -24.59
N THR A 806 -28.42 45.96 -24.54
CA THR A 806 -27.10 46.24 -23.97
C THR A 806 -27.11 46.23 -22.44
N LEU A 807 -26.29 45.35 -21.88
CA LEU A 807 -25.91 45.37 -20.47
C LEU A 807 -24.87 46.48 -20.21
N LYS A 808 -24.75 46.95 -18.97
CA LYS A 808 -23.66 47.84 -18.58
C LYS A 808 -22.50 47.01 -17.99
N GLY A 809 -21.28 47.45 -18.26
CA GLY A 809 -20.06 46.83 -17.74
C GLY A 809 -18.99 47.87 -17.39
N ARG A 810 -17.92 47.40 -16.75
CA ARG A 810 -16.82 48.25 -16.28
C ARG A 810 -15.46 47.58 -16.48
N VAL A 811 -14.50 48.31 -17.02
CA VAL A 811 -13.10 47.86 -17.11
C VAL A 811 -12.51 47.69 -15.71
N THR A 812 -12.29 46.47 -15.26
CA THR A 812 -11.76 46.15 -13.93
C THR A 812 -10.26 45.95 -13.92
N GLU A 813 -9.67 45.50 -15.03
CA GLU A 813 -8.23 45.26 -15.16
C GLU A 813 -7.75 45.55 -16.59
N VAL A 814 -6.53 46.06 -16.70
CA VAL A 814 -5.81 46.27 -17.96
C VAL A 814 -4.50 45.49 -17.83
N GLU A 815 -4.30 44.47 -18.66
CA GLU A 815 -3.11 43.62 -18.57
C GLU A 815 -1.87 44.39 -19.03
N PHE A 816 -0.79 44.31 -18.23
CA PHE A 816 0.46 45.04 -18.47
C PHE A 816 1.27 44.52 -19.68
N LEU A 817 0.95 43.33 -20.19
CA LEU A 817 1.74 42.64 -21.22
C LEU A 817 1.10 42.74 -22.60
N PHE A 818 1.72 43.54 -23.46
CA PHE A 818 1.42 43.57 -24.89
C PHE A 818 1.89 42.29 -25.59
N GLN A 819 1.13 41.82 -26.56
CA GLN A 819 1.38 40.61 -27.34
C GLN A 819 1.10 40.90 -28.82
N ARG A 820 1.79 40.22 -29.74
CA ARG A 820 1.40 40.26 -31.17
C ARG A 820 0.19 39.36 -31.40
N LYS A 821 -0.87 39.91 -32.02
CA LYS A 821 -2.06 39.12 -32.37
C LYS A 821 -1.65 38.00 -33.35
N LYS A 822 -1.95 36.74 -33.01
CA LYS A 822 -1.68 35.59 -33.87
C LYS A 822 -2.64 35.60 -35.07
N ARG A 823 -2.20 34.99 -36.18
CA ARG A 823 -3.06 34.75 -37.34
C ARG A 823 -4.11 33.68 -36.99
N LYS A 824 -5.39 33.99 -37.21
CA LYS A 824 -6.45 32.97 -37.34
C LYS A 824 -6.46 32.48 -38.79
N ASP A 825 -6.49 31.17 -39.00
CA ASP A 825 -6.34 30.55 -40.32
C ASP A 825 -7.71 30.14 -40.89
N GLY A 826 -8.35 31.08 -41.58
CA GLY A 826 -9.54 30.83 -42.41
C GLY A 826 -10.82 31.51 -41.90
N SER A 827 -11.61 32.02 -42.86
CA SER A 827 -12.81 32.86 -42.67
C SER A 827 -12.59 34.19 -41.93
N ARG A 828 -13.26 35.26 -42.39
CA ARG A 828 -13.62 36.36 -41.50
C ARG A 828 -14.71 35.84 -40.57
N GLY A 829 -14.59 36.05 -39.26
CA GLY A 829 -15.73 35.89 -38.38
C GLY A 829 -16.72 37.04 -38.65
N LEU A 830 -18.01 36.85 -38.36
CA LEU A 830 -19.01 37.93 -38.50
C LEU A 830 -18.59 39.18 -37.71
N TYR A 831 -17.94 38.97 -36.56
CA TYR A 831 -17.46 40.01 -35.64
C TYR A 831 -16.00 40.44 -35.87
N SER A 832 -15.38 40.12 -37.03
CA SER A 832 -14.00 40.53 -37.37
C SER A 832 -13.96 41.56 -38.51
N SER A 833 -14.67 42.67 -38.31
CA SER A 833 -14.63 43.85 -39.18
C SER A 833 -13.39 44.72 -38.88
N HIS A 834 -12.69 45.13 -39.93
CA HIS A 834 -11.67 46.21 -39.93
C HIS A 834 -10.40 46.09 -39.04
N GLU A 835 -10.02 44.91 -38.53
CA GLU A 835 -8.74 44.75 -37.81
C GLU A 835 -7.49 44.66 -38.71
N THR A 836 -6.42 45.36 -38.32
CA THR A 836 -5.15 45.45 -39.08
C THR A 836 -4.17 44.32 -38.80
N LEU A 837 -3.49 43.84 -39.85
CA LEU A 837 -2.56 42.71 -39.79
C LEU A 837 -1.26 43.03 -39.02
N GLY A 838 -0.96 42.22 -38.01
CA GLY A 838 0.34 42.23 -37.30
C GLY A 838 0.47 43.23 -36.16
N GLU A 839 -0.63 43.87 -35.78
CA GLU A 839 -0.73 44.86 -34.71
C GLU A 839 -0.44 44.26 -33.32
N SER A 840 0.11 45.09 -32.44
CA SER A 840 0.24 44.80 -31.01
C SER A 840 -1.13 44.91 -30.33
N ILE A 841 -1.44 43.96 -29.46
CA ILE A 841 -2.63 43.99 -28.61
C ILE A 841 -2.26 43.90 -27.14
N PHE A 842 -3.07 44.50 -26.28
CA PHE A 842 -3.11 44.23 -24.85
C PHE A 842 -4.49 43.68 -24.50
N PHE A 843 -4.58 42.88 -23.44
CA PHE A 843 -5.86 42.36 -22.96
C PHE A 843 -6.42 43.26 -21.87
N ILE A 844 -7.75 43.38 -21.82
CA ILE A 844 -8.45 43.98 -20.68
C ILE A 844 -9.57 43.07 -20.19
N ARG A 845 -10.00 43.29 -18.96
CA ARG A 845 -11.13 42.62 -18.34
C ARG A 845 -12.25 43.61 -18.07
N VAL A 846 -13.44 43.29 -18.56
CA VAL A 846 -14.68 44.04 -18.31
C VAL A 846 -15.60 43.18 -17.44
N GLU A 847 -15.83 43.58 -16.20
CA GLU A 847 -16.86 42.96 -15.36
C GLU A 847 -18.24 43.47 -15.80
N VAL A 848 -19.23 42.58 -15.92
CA VAL A 848 -20.58 42.90 -16.39
C VAL A 848 -21.51 43.06 -15.18
N ASP A 849 -22.24 44.16 -15.08
CA ASP A 849 -23.15 44.40 -13.96
C ASP A 849 -24.40 43.49 -14.09
N GLU A 850 -24.52 42.47 -13.23
CA GLU A 850 -25.56 41.40 -13.25
C GLU A 850 -27.01 41.91 -13.01
N GLN A 851 -27.25 43.21 -13.00
CA GLN A 851 -28.44 43.85 -12.42
C GLN A 851 -29.70 43.86 -13.32
N GLN A 852 -29.72 43.11 -14.42
CA GLN A 852 -30.86 43.06 -15.35
C GLN A 852 -31.53 41.67 -15.44
N GLY A 853 -31.23 40.74 -14.55
CA GLY A 853 -31.89 39.42 -14.47
C GLY A 853 -31.51 38.42 -15.58
N VAL A 854 -30.67 38.83 -16.53
CA VAL A 854 -30.07 37.96 -17.54
C VAL A 854 -29.05 37.04 -16.86
N LYS A 855 -29.34 35.73 -16.82
CA LYS A 855 -28.40 34.75 -16.27
C LYS A 855 -27.22 34.57 -17.23
N LEU A 856 -26.11 35.23 -16.91
CA LEU A 856 -24.84 35.12 -17.62
C LEU A 856 -24.36 33.66 -17.67
N LYS A 857 -23.67 33.30 -18.77
CA LYS A 857 -23.07 31.98 -19.00
C LYS A 857 -21.62 32.16 -19.48
N PRO A 858 -20.66 31.37 -18.98
CA PRO A 858 -19.29 31.43 -19.51
C PRO A 858 -19.23 30.97 -20.98
N GLY A 859 -18.15 31.32 -21.68
CA GLY A 859 -17.90 30.93 -23.07
C GLY A 859 -18.74 31.64 -24.14
N ALA A 860 -19.79 32.36 -23.74
CA ALA A 860 -20.59 33.21 -24.64
C ALA A 860 -19.73 34.36 -25.20
N MET A 861 -19.86 34.64 -26.49
CA MET A 861 -19.18 35.78 -27.11
C MET A 861 -19.91 37.07 -26.78
N ALA A 862 -19.19 38.01 -26.16
CA ALA A 862 -19.68 39.34 -25.84
C ALA A 862 -19.01 40.39 -26.73
N GLU A 863 -19.81 41.32 -27.21
CA GLU A 863 -19.37 42.52 -27.89
C GLU A 863 -19.38 43.68 -26.89
N VAL A 864 -18.26 44.38 -26.78
CA VAL A 864 -18.09 45.53 -25.88
C VAL A 864 -17.91 46.79 -26.70
N ILE A 865 -18.79 47.75 -26.45
CA ILE A 865 -18.88 49.05 -27.11
C ILE A 865 -18.27 50.08 -26.15
N PHE A 866 -17.17 50.70 -26.57
CA PHE A 866 -16.42 51.67 -25.79
C PHE A 866 -16.86 53.10 -26.14
N PRO A 867 -16.99 54.02 -25.17
CA PRO A 867 -17.48 55.39 -25.42
C PRO A 867 -16.42 56.32 -26.05
N PHE A 868 -15.64 55.81 -27.00
CA PHE A 868 -14.66 56.54 -27.80
C PHE A 868 -14.55 55.88 -29.19
N GLU A 869 -14.32 56.67 -30.23
CA GLU A 869 -14.19 56.17 -31.61
C GLU A 869 -12.82 55.50 -31.90
N THR A 870 -12.62 55.11 -33.16
CA THR A 870 -11.57 54.20 -33.67
C THR A 870 -10.13 54.72 -33.62
#